data_AF-A0A0D9WD29-F1
#
_entry.id   AF-A0A0D9WD29-F1
#
_cell.length_a   1.000
_cell.length_b   1.000
_cell.length_c   1.000
_cell.angle_alpha   90.00
_cell.angle_beta   90.00
_cell.angle_gamma   90.00
#
_symmetry.space_group_name_H-M   'P 1'
#
loop_
_entity.id
_entity.type
_entity.pdbx_description
1 polymer ?
#
loop_
_entity_poly.entity_id
_entity_poly.type
_entity_poly.pdbx_seq_one_letter_code
_entity_poly.pdbx_strand_id
1 'polypeptide(L)'
;MFFSGDPTARKRVDLGGRSNKERDRQALLDKTREDRRRRLGLRLQNSSATKIQKCFRGKRDLELARAEVRGNFCSTFGEHCQRVDLNSFGANSDFLRQFLFFFNAKRDSDIAILSQVCNLLLEYVKHGGDALSLFGGINYSSVESLVVHRVKKLALICVQTVHQKRHDWGSQLLMPSERTENPSALLLETVACLINPKLPWNCKVVAYLQQRKIYCLFRGIIVSIPQAARNLQHHNSTSALEQVLMLIASHIGHDPCFCPVVDPRWSFSSQLLSIPFLWHRLPHFKKVFSANGLSKYYIHQIACFLPSCADVLPNDISSNHPGYACVLANVLEAATWILSEPKLASETAADIIAVCTSLLDALPTITSPTGNVEVEAVGSICAFLHVTFDTLPAERIMTGLAYRTEIVPALWNFIKRCNENQSWPQFSKFVPSLPADSVGWLLPVSVFCPIYKHMLKIIDNGEFYEQEKPLSLKDLKSLVFILKKALWELLWVIPAHAPPAKKVVPNPSGLKKLSIENVKIRARIGLSELLAQLQDWNNRLPFTSSNDFYSQQATSENFVSQAILGNTRASEIIKLAPFLAPFTSRVKIFTSQLANSRQSTTSHSALTRHRFKIRRNRLLEDAFDQLSMLSEEDLKGPIRVVFVNEHGVEEAGIDGGGIFKDFMENITRAAFDVQYGLFKETADHLLYPNPGSGLVHEQHLQYFHFLGSLLGKAIYEGILVDLPFATFFLSKLKHKYNFLNDLPSLDPELYRHLLFLKHYNGDISQLELYFVIVNNEYGEQSEEELLPGGRDIRVTNENVITYIHLVANHRLNYQIRPQSTHFLRGFQQLIPNEWINMFNEHEIQVLISGSLESLDIDDLRANTNYSGGYHPDHELIDIFWEVLKSFNSENQKKFLKAGVPGMEEEDEERLPTSATCMNLLKLPPYRTKERLERKLLYAINSEAGFDLS
;
A
#
# COMPACT_ATOMS: atom_id res chain seq x y z
N MET A 1 -60.70 52.79 4.50
CA MET A 1 -61.10 53.65 5.63
C MET A 1 -61.88 52.80 6.60
N PHE A 2 -61.46 52.74 7.87
CA PHE A 2 -62.31 52.72 9.07
C PHE A 2 -61.35 52.67 10.27
N PHE A 3 -61.22 53.81 10.94
CA PHE A 3 -60.59 53.94 12.25
C PHE A 3 -61.60 53.49 13.29
N SER A 4 -61.23 52.55 14.16
CA SER A 4 -61.88 52.35 15.45
C SER A 4 -60.83 52.65 16.51
N GLY A 5 -60.89 53.86 17.05
CA GLY A 5 -60.09 54.26 18.20
C GLY A 5 -60.57 53.53 19.44
N ASP A 6 -59.63 53.08 20.26
CA ASP A 6 -59.89 52.68 21.63
C ASP A 6 -58.93 53.44 22.55
N PRO A 7 -59.42 54.32 23.45
CA PRO A 7 -58.61 55.21 24.26
C PRO A 7 -58.52 54.73 25.72
N THR A 8 -57.77 53.67 26.02
CA THR A 8 -57.58 53.26 27.42
C THR A 8 -56.17 52.71 27.70
N ALA A 9 -55.28 53.61 28.17
CA ALA A 9 -54.46 53.44 29.39
C ALA A 9 -53.25 54.39 29.35
N ARG A 10 -53.15 55.22 30.40
CA ARG A 10 -52.18 56.30 30.60
C ARG A 10 -50.72 55.83 30.49
N LYS A 11 -49.91 56.58 29.74
CA LYS A 11 -48.43 56.51 29.79
C LYS A 11 -47.94 56.89 31.19
N ARG A 12 -47.20 55.99 31.85
CA ARG A 12 -46.23 56.37 32.88
C ARG A 12 -45.10 57.13 32.18
N VAL A 13 -44.91 58.38 32.56
CA VAL A 13 -43.75 59.18 32.16
C VAL A 13 -42.74 59.06 33.29
N ASP A 14 -41.69 58.26 33.09
CA ASP A 14 -40.49 58.34 33.91
C ASP A 14 -39.51 59.31 33.23
N LEU A 15 -39.29 60.44 33.91
CA LEU A 15 -38.28 61.46 33.60
C LEU A 15 -36.89 61.01 34.10
N GLY A 16 -36.44 59.85 33.60
CA GLY A 16 -35.13 59.28 33.91
C GLY A 16 -34.25 59.24 32.67
N GLY A 17 -33.54 60.32 32.39
CA GLY A 17 -32.52 60.35 31.34
C GLY A 17 -31.32 59.48 31.71
N ARG A 18 -31.23 58.27 31.16
CA ARG A 18 -29.97 57.60 30.77
C ARG A 18 -30.25 56.41 29.82
N SER A 19 -29.84 56.61 28.56
CA SER A 19 -29.43 55.61 27.54
C SER A 19 -30.37 54.43 27.21
N ASN A 20 -31.18 54.56 26.15
CA ASN A 20 -31.77 53.40 25.44
C ASN A 20 -31.91 53.57 23.90
N LYS A 21 -31.41 54.66 23.30
CA LYS A 21 -31.67 54.99 21.89
C LYS A 21 -31.01 54.07 20.86
N GLU A 22 -29.90 53.38 21.20
CA GLU A 22 -29.25 52.45 20.26
C GLU A 22 -29.92 51.07 20.20
N ARG A 23 -30.43 50.55 21.33
CA ARG A 23 -31.20 49.29 21.35
C ARG A 23 -32.52 49.41 20.58
N ASP A 24 -33.20 50.57 20.67
CA ASP A 24 -34.47 50.80 19.96
C ASP A 24 -34.30 50.98 18.44
N ARG A 25 -33.21 51.62 17.98
CA ARG A 25 -32.93 51.74 16.53
C ARG A 25 -32.66 50.39 15.90
N GLN A 26 -31.87 49.54 16.57
CA GLN A 26 -31.56 48.20 16.08
C GLN A 26 -32.81 47.32 16.03
N ALA A 27 -33.62 47.33 17.11
CA ALA A 27 -34.89 46.60 17.16
C ALA A 27 -35.89 47.07 16.07
N LEU A 28 -35.93 48.38 15.78
CA LEU A 28 -36.78 48.94 14.72
C LEU A 28 -36.27 48.58 13.32
N LEU A 29 -34.95 48.53 13.12
CA LEU A 29 -34.34 48.07 11.86
C LEU A 29 -34.61 46.58 11.62
N ASP A 30 -34.51 45.74 12.66
CA ASP A 30 -34.77 44.32 12.55
C ASP A 30 -36.25 44.03 12.31
N LYS A 31 -37.16 44.75 12.97
CA LYS A 31 -38.60 44.70 12.67
C LYS A 31 -38.91 45.13 11.23
N THR A 32 -38.23 46.17 10.74
CA THR A 32 -38.38 46.62 9.34
C THR A 32 -37.83 45.59 8.34
N ARG A 33 -36.75 44.88 8.68
CA ARG A 33 -36.20 43.76 7.88
C ARG A 33 -37.17 42.59 7.86
N GLU A 34 -37.76 42.24 9.00
CA GLU A 34 -38.79 41.18 9.08
C GLU A 34 -40.02 41.54 8.25
N ASP A 35 -40.52 42.77 8.32
CA ASP A 35 -41.65 43.21 7.50
C ASP A 35 -41.32 43.25 6.00
N ARG A 36 -40.06 43.54 5.63
CA ARG A 36 -39.61 43.41 4.24
C ARG A 36 -39.54 41.95 3.81
N ARG A 37 -39.00 41.05 4.63
CA ARG A 37 -39.00 39.59 4.35
C ARG A 37 -40.41 39.05 4.21
N ARG A 38 -41.35 39.47 5.07
CA ARG A 38 -42.76 39.06 5.02
C ARG A 38 -43.45 39.51 3.73
N ARG A 39 -43.24 40.78 3.33
CA ARG A 39 -43.75 41.30 2.05
C ARG A 39 -43.14 40.61 0.83
N LEU A 40 -41.84 40.30 0.87
CA LEU A 40 -41.16 39.55 -0.19
C LEU A 40 -41.73 38.13 -0.31
N GLY A 41 -41.93 37.45 0.83
CA GLY A 41 -42.55 36.12 0.90
C GLY A 41 -43.96 36.11 0.28
N LEU A 42 -44.79 37.10 0.61
CA LEU A 42 -46.13 37.25 0.04
C LEU A 42 -46.12 37.49 -1.48
N ARG A 43 -45.19 38.31 -1.98
CA ARG A 43 -45.02 38.50 -3.43
C ARG A 43 -44.58 37.23 -4.14
N LEU A 44 -43.65 36.49 -3.53
CA LEU A 44 -43.19 35.21 -4.06
C LEU A 44 -44.33 34.20 -4.10
N GLN A 45 -45.15 34.14 -3.04
CA GLN A 45 -46.32 33.27 -2.98
C GLN A 45 -47.34 33.60 -4.08
N ASN A 46 -47.69 34.88 -4.26
CA ASN A 46 -48.63 35.31 -5.30
C ASN A 46 -48.10 35.07 -6.73
N SER A 47 -46.81 35.35 -6.96
CA SER A 47 -46.15 35.06 -8.24
C SER A 47 -46.13 33.56 -8.52
N SER A 48 -45.81 32.74 -7.51
CA SER A 48 -45.80 31.28 -7.61
C SER A 48 -47.19 30.73 -7.87
N ALA A 49 -48.22 31.21 -7.16
CA ALA A 49 -49.61 30.82 -7.37
C ALA A 49 -50.08 31.10 -8.81
N THR A 50 -49.76 32.28 -9.35
CA THR A 50 -50.11 32.64 -10.73
C THR A 50 -49.41 31.72 -11.74
N LYS A 51 -48.13 31.38 -11.52
CA LYS A 51 -47.39 30.41 -12.36
C LYS A 51 -48.02 29.02 -12.30
N ILE A 52 -48.36 28.54 -11.10
CA ILE A 52 -49.00 27.23 -10.89
C ILE A 52 -50.36 27.17 -11.60
N GLN A 53 -51.20 28.21 -11.44
CA GLN A 53 -52.52 28.27 -12.07
C GLN A 53 -52.44 28.29 -13.61
N LYS A 54 -51.51 29.06 -14.20
CA LYS A 54 -51.28 29.06 -15.65
C LYS A 54 -50.86 27.67 -16.15
N CYS A 55 -49.94 27.01 -15.45
CA CYS A 55 -49.51 25.65 -15.78
C CYS A 55 -50.66 24.64 -15.69
N PHE A 56 -51.51 24.74 -14.66
CA PHE A 56 -52.66 23.86 -14.48
C PHE A 56 -53.70 24.01 -15.60
N ARG A 57 -54.05 25.26 -15.95
CA ARG A 57 -54.96 25.54 -17.07
C ARG A 57 -54.42 25.00 -18.40
N GLY A 58 -53.16 25.27 -18.72
CA GLY A 58 -52.54 24.76 -19.94
C GLY A 58 -52.46 23.22 -19.99
N LYS A 59 -52.23 22.56 -18.86
CA LYS A 59 -52.27 21.09 -18.78
C LYS A 59 -53.66 20.54 -19.06
N ARG A 60 -54.71 21.16 -18.50
CA ARG A 60 -56.10 20.76 -18.74
C ARG A 60 -56.49 20.94 -20.21
N ASP A 61 -56.13 22.05 -20.82
CA ASP A 61 -56.45 22.33 -22.23
C ASP A 61 -55.71 21.35 -23.16
N LEU A 62 -54.47 21.00 -22.84
CA LEU A 62 -53.72 19.95 -23.55
C LEU A 62 -54.39 18.56 -23.41
N GLU A 63 -54.88 18.20 -22.22
CA GLU A 63 -55.58 16.93 -22.00
C GLU A 63 -56.88 16.83 -22.80
N LEU A 64 -57.63 17.93 -22.94
CA LEU A 64 -58.82 18.01 -23.80
C LEU A 64 -58.45 17.84 -25.28
N ALA A 65 -57.45 18.58 -25.78
CA ALA A 65 -57.01 18.46 -27.17
C ALA A 65 -56.50 17.05 -27.50
N ARG A 66 -55.79 16.40 -26.56
CA ARG A 66 -55.35 15.00 -26.73
C ARG A 66 -56.53 14.03 -26.82
N ALA A 67 -57.57 14.23 -26.02
CA ALA A 67 -58.76 13.38 -26.05
C ALA A 67 -59.50 13.51 -27.40
N GLU A 68 -59.62 14.73 -27.93
CA GLU A 68 -60.22 15.00 -29.23
C GLU A 68 -59.42 14.35 -30.37
N VAL A 69 -58.09 14.55 -30.41
CA VAL A 69 -57.23 13.94 -31.42
C VAL A 69 -57.24 12.41 -31.33
N ARG A 70 -57.32 11.84 -30.12
CA ARG A 70 -57.47 10.39 -29.94
C ARG A 70 -58.78 9.87 -30.52
N GLY A 71 -59.89 10.60 -30.32
CA GLY A 71 -61.18 10.26 -30.92
C GLY A 71 -61.12 10.23 -32.44
N ASN A 72 -60.52 11.26 -33.04
CA ASN A 72 -60.31 11.36 -34.49
C ASN A 72 -59.38 10.25 -35.03
N PHE A 73 -58.35 9.89 -34.27
CA PHE A 73 -57.45 8.80 -34.63
C PHE A 73 -58.18 7.45 -34.65
N CYS A 74 -58.95 7.13 -33.60
CA CYS A 74 -59.71 5.89 -33.53
C CYS A 74 -60.79 5.80 -34.62
N SER A 75 -61.43 6.92 -34.96
CA SER A 75 -62.44 6.94 -36.03
C SER A 75 -61.82 6.73 -37.42
N THR A 76 -60.59 7.20 -37.64
CA THR A 76 -59.88 7.11 -38.93
C THR A 76 -59.14 5.79 -39.11
N PHE A 77 -58.35 5.37 -38.12
CA PHE A 77 -57.43 4.22 -38.22
C PHE A 77 -57.90 2.97 -37.45
N GLY A 78 -59.01 3.07 -36.72
CA GLY A 78 -59.57 2.01 -35.87
C GLY A 78 -58.98 1.98 -34.47
N GLU A 79 -59.72 1.45 -33.50
CA GLU A 79 -59.31 1.40 -32.09
C GLU A 79 -58.05 0.56 -31.85
N HIS A 80 -57.78 -0.40 -32.74
CA HIS A 80 -56.64 -1.33 -32.66
C HIS A 80 -55.79 -1.30 -33.95
N CYS A 81 -55.72 -0.15 -34.63
CA CYS A 81 -54.94 0.01 -35.88
C CYS A 81 -55.31 -0.95 -37.03
N GLN A 82 -56.58 -1.39 -37.08
CA GLN A 82 -57.07 -2.35 -38.08
C GLN A 82 -57.10 -1.77 -39.51
N ARG A 83 -57.11 -0.44 -39.64
CA ARG A 83 -57.16 0.27 -40.94
C ARG A 83 -55.82 0.93 -41.30
N VAL A 84 -54.71 0.42 -40.76
CA VAL A 84 -53.36 0.97 -40.97
C VAL A 84 -52.64 0.15 -42.05
N ASP A 85 -52.21 0.83 -43.10
CA ASP A 85 -51.46 0.26 -44.23
C ASP A 85 -49.98 0.73 -44.24
N LEU A 86 -49.19 0.26 -45.20
CA LEU A 86 -47.79 0.64 -45.37
C LEU A 86 -47.62 2.18 -45.55
N ASN A 87 -48.54 2.82 -46.29
CA ASN A 87 -48.48 4.26 -46.57
C ASN A 87 -48.77 5.11 -45.33
N SER A 88 -49.43 4.55 -44.32
CA SER A 88 -49.75 5.23 -43.06
C SER A 88 -48.50 5.63 -42.26
N PHE A 89 -47.34 4.98 -42.46
CA PHE A 89 -46.09 5.35 -41.79
C PHE A 89 -45.30 6.46 -42.53
N GLY A 90 -45.68 6.77 -43.77
CA GLY A 90 -45.01 7.77 -44.60
C GLY A 90 -45.16 9.20 -44.08
N ALA A 91 -44.28 10.09 -44.55
CA ALA A 91 -44.24 11.50 -44.17
C ALA A 91 -45.59 12.24 -44.36
N ASN A 92 -46.35 11.89 -45.40
CA ASN A 92 -47.62 12.54 -45.75
C ASN A 92 -48.82 12.08 -44.91
N SER A 93 -48.67 11.02 -44.11
CA SER A 93 -49.73 10.50 -43.26
C SER A 93 -49.80 11.23 -41.92
N ASP A 94 -51.03 11.40 -41.43
CA ASP A 94 -51.32 11.95 -40.11
C ASP A 94 -51.26 10.92 -38.98
N PHE A 95 -51.17 9.64 -39.30
CA PHE A 95 -51.19 8.52 -38.36
C PHE A 95 -50.20 8.71 -37.20
N LEU A 96 -48.89 8.76 -37.50
CA LEU A 96 -47.85 8.93 -36.47
C LEU A 96 -47.93 10.31 -35.80
N ARG A 97 -48.34 11.36 -36.53
CA ARG A 97 -48.45 12.71 -35.97
C ARG A 97 -49.51 12.75 -34.88
N GLN A 98 -50.70 12.22 -35.16
CA GLN A 98 -51.80 12.14 -34.21
C GLN A 98 -51.45 11.20 -33.05
N PHE A 99 -50.95 10.00 -33.34
CA PHE A 99 -50.56 9.02 -32.32
C PHE A 99 -49.53 9.56 -31.33
N LEU A 100 -48.40 10.09 -31.82
CA LEU A 100 -47.33 10.64 -30.99
C LEU A 100 -47.78 11.86 -30.16
N PHE A 101 -48.86 12.54 -30.57
CA PHE A 101 -49.42 13.70 -29.86
C PHE A 101 -50.29 13.29 -28.66
N PHE A 102 -51.19 12.32 -28.84
CA PHE A 102 -52.13 11.92 -27.78
C PHE A 102 -51.60 10.82 -26.85
N PHE A 103 -50.60 10.03 -27.28
CA PHE A 103 -50.12 8.86 -26.55
C PHE A 103 -49.82 9.15 -25.06
N ASN A 104 -50.30 8.26 -24.19
CA ASN A 104 -50.07 8.33 -22.76
C ASN A 104 -49.76 6.94 -22.18
N ALA A 105 -48.52 6.75 -21.73
CA ALA A 105 -48.05 5.48 -21.15
C ALA A 105 -48.76 5.07 -19.84
N LYS A 106 -49.63 5.92 -19.25
CA LYS A 106 -50.52 5.57 -18.14
C LYS A 106 -51.80 4.83 -18.55
N ARG A 107 -52.16 4.85 -19.84
CA ARG A 107 -53.39 4.22 -20.34
C ARG A 107 -53.05 2.92 -21.05
N ASP A 108 -53.54 1.80 -20.54
CA ASP A 108 -53.26 0.48 -21.11
C ASP A 108 -53.78 0.33 -22.55
N SER A 109 -54.87 1.01 -22.89
CA SER A 109 -55.39 1.05 -24.27
C SER A 109 -54.43 1.74 -25.24
N ASP A 110 -53.75 2.81 -24.82
CA ASP A 110 -52.75 3.49 -25.66
C ASP A 110 -51.47 2.63 -25.78
N ILE A 111 -51.13 1.83 -24.74
CA ILE A 111 -50.04 0.85 -24.80
C ILE A 111 -50.37 -0.27 -25.80
N ALA A 112 -51.60 -0.77 -25.81
CA ALA A 112 -52.04 -1.78 -26.78
C ALA A 112 -51.92 -1.26 -28.23
N ILE A 113 -52.33 0.00 -28.47
CA ILE A 113 -52.12 0.68 -29.76
C ILE A 113 -50.62 0.76 -30.09
N LEU A 114 -49.77 1.14 -29.13
CA LEU A 114 -48.32 1.21 -29.34
C LEU A 114 -47.73 -0.16 -29.70
N SER A 115 -48.14 -1.23 -29.01
CA SER A 115 -47.71 -2.59 -29.32
C SER A 115 -48.12 -2.98 -30.74
N GLN A 116 -49.36 -2.70 -31.15
CA GLN A 116 -49.80 -3.00 -32.51
C GLN A 116 -49.04 -2.19 -33.57
N VAL A 117 -48.79 -0.90 -33.31
CA VAL A 117 -47.97 -0.04 -34.19
C VAL A 117 -46.57 -0.62 -34.36
N CYS A 118 -45.96 -1.07 -33.27
CA CYS A 118 -44.64 -1.70 -33.27
C CYS A 118 -44.64 -3.04 -34.00
N ASN A 119 -45.68 -3.86 -33.83
CA ASN A 119 -45.82 -5.12 -34.56
C ASN A 119 -45.92 -4.90 -36.07
N LEU A 120 -46.82 -4.03 -36.50
CA LEU A 120 -46.98 -3.69 -37.92
C LEU A 120 -45.69 -3.13 -38.51
N LEU A 121 -44.99 -2.24 -37.80
CA LEU A 121 -43.71 -1.71 -38.24
C LEU A 121 -42.67 -2.84 -38.44
N LEU A 122 -42.52 -3.73 -37.45
CA LEU A 122 -41.56 -4.83 -37.54
C LEU A 122 -41.94 -5.85 -38.62
N GLU A 123 -43.22 -6.17 -38.81
CA GLU A 123 -43.71 -7.03 -39.90
C GLU A 123 -43.42 -6.41 -41.28
N TYR A 124 -43.71 -5.12 -41.48
CA TYR A 124 -43.44 -4.44 -42.74
C TYR A 124 -41.94 -4.35 -43.05
N VAL A 125 -41.10 -4.10 -42.03
CA VAL A 125 -39.63 -4.13 -42.20
C VAL A 125 -39.13 -5.54 -42.52
N LYS A 126 -39.74 -6.59 -41.97
CA LYS A 126 -39.39 -7.99 -42.28
C LYS A 126 -39.82 -8.41 -43.69
N HIS A 127 -40.98 -7.95 -44.18
CA HIS A 127 -41.59 -8.43 -45.42
C HIS A 127 -41.39 -7.54 -46.66
N GLY A 128 -41.15 -6.22 -46.50
CA GLY A 128 -41.31 -5.26 -47.60
C GLY A 128 -40.19 -4.23 -47.83
N GLY A 129 -39.15 -4.14 -47.00
CA GLY A 129 -38.01 -3.23 -47.19
C GLY A 129 -37.33 -2.75 -45.90
N ASP A 130 -36.31 -1.89 -46.02
CA ASP A 130 -35.64 -1.27 -44.86
C ASP A 130 -36.49 -0.13 -44.25
N ALA A 131 -36.32 0.16 -42.96
CA ALA A 131 -37.04 1.22 -42.24
C ALA A 131 -36.92 2.59 -42.94
N LEU A 132 -35.82 2.84 -43.67
CA LEU A 132 -35.64 4.00 -44.53
C LEU A 132 -36.81 4.19 -45.52
N SER A 133 -37.20 3.11 -46.21
CA SER A 133 -38.24 3.12 -47.23
C SER A 133 -39.63 3.38 -46.64
N LEU A 134 -39.90 2.85 -45.44
CA LEU A 134 -41.18 2.98 -44.75
C LEU A 134 -41.48 4.42 -44.32
N PHE A 135 -40.49 5.14 -43.78
CA PHE A 135 -40.68 6.50 -43.29
C PHE A 135 -40.40 7.58 -44.35
N GLY A 136 -39.37 7.37 -45.18
CA GLY A 136 -38.87 8.36 -46.13
C GLY A 136 -39.44 8.26 -47.54
N GLY A 137 -39.96 7.09 -47.94
CA GLY A 137 -40.35 6.83 -49.32
C GLY A 137 -39.19 7.06 -50.30
N ILE A 138 -39.51 7.50 -51.53
CA ILE A 138 -38.52 7.71 -52.61
C ILE A 138 -37.67 9.00 -52.37
N ASN A 139 -38.17 9.97 -51.60
CA ASN A 139 -37.59 11.32 -51.47
C ASN A 139 -37.19 11.70 -50.03
N TYR A 140 -36.39 10.88 -49.35
CA TYR A 140 -35.98 11.08 -47.95
C TYR A 140 -35.39 12.48 -47.66
N SER A 141 -34.57 13.03 -48.55
CA SER A 141 -33.91 14.34 -48.36
C SER A 141 -34.89 15.49 -48.15
N SER A 142 -36.07 15.44 -48.76
CA SER A 142 -37.10 16.48 -48.64
C SER A 142 -37.90 16.42 -47.34
N VAL A 143 -37.99 15.24 -46.71
CA VAL A 143 -38.81 14.99 -45.50
C VAL A 143 -37.97 14.58 -44.29
N GLU A 144 -36.65 14.67 -44.40
CA GLU A 144 -35.69 14.21 -43.40
C GLU A 144 -36.02 14.74 -41.99
N SER A 145 -36.26 16.05 -41.86
CA SER A 145 -36.51 16.69 -40.57
C SER A 145 -37.76 16.13 -39.87
N LEU A 146 -38.83 15.88 -40.63
CA LEU A 146 -40.09 15.33 -40.15
C LEU A 146 -39.93 13.86 -39.75
N VAL A 147 -39.28 13.06 -40.59
CA VAL A 147 -39.00 11.64 -40.32
C VAL A 147 -38.16 11.49 -39.06
N VAL A 148 -37.06 12.24 -38.96
CA VAL A 148 -36.18 12.25 -37.79
C VAL A 148 -36.96 12.63 -36.53
N HIS A 149 -37.86 13.62 -36.59
CA HIS A 149 -38.70 13.99 -35.43
C HIS A 149 -39.64 12.86 -35.00
N ARG A 150 -40.31 12.20 -35.94
CA ARG A 150 -41.24 11.08 -35.68
C ARG A 150 -40.51 9.88 -35.08
N VAL A 151 -39.38 9.48 -35.68
CA VAL A 151 -38.56 8.35 -35.19
C VAL A 151 -38.00 8.63 -33.79
N LYS A 152 -37.48 9.84 -33.54
CA LYS A 152 -37.02 10.28 -32.22
C LYS A 152 -38.09 10.11 -31.14
N LYS A 153 -39.32 10.55 -31.44
CA LYS A 153 -40.45 10.49 -30.53
C LYS A 153 -40.94 9.06 -30.30
N LEU A 154 -41.03 8.26 -31.36
CA LEU A 154 -41.47 6.87 -31.30
C LEU A 154 -40.49 6.03 -30.44
N ALA A 155 -39.19 6.11 -30.72
CA ALA A 155 -38.17 5.39 -29.94
C ALA A 155 -38.21 5.76 -28.45
N LEU A 156 -38.38 7.05 -28.14
CA LEU A 156 -38.48 7.53 -26.75
C LEU A 156 -39.74 6.98 -26.05
N ILE A 157 -40.88 6.97 -26.74
CA ILE A 157 -42.16 6.47 -26.21
C ILE A 157 -42.06 4.97 -25.90
N CYS A 158 -41.47 4.17 -26.78
CA CYS A 158 -41.24 2.74 -26.53
C CYS A 158 -40.46 2.51 -25.23
N VAL A 159 -39.31 3.20 -25.05
CA VAL A 159 -38.50 3.06 -23.83
C VAL A 159 -39.21 3.59 -22.58
N GLN A 160 -39.93 4.70 -22.68
CA GLN A 160 -40.73 5.24 -21.57
C GLN A 160 -41.84 4.27 -21.12
N THR A 161 -42.47 3.60 -22.07
CA THR A 161 -43.55 2.64 -21.80
C THR A 161 -43.01 1.40 -21.09
N VAL A 162 -41.89 0.85 -21.58
CA VAL A 162 -41.17 -0.24 -20.91
C VAL A 162 -40.73 0.16 -19.50
N HIS A 163 -40.22 1.38 -19.32
CA HIS A 163 -39.86 1.88 -17.99
C HIS A 163 -41.07 2.01 -17.08
N GLN A 164 -42.22 2.46 -17.57
CA GLN A 164 -43.41 2.64 -16.75
C GLN A 164 -44.00 1.29 -16.29
N LYS A 165 -44.02 0.28 -17.16
CA LYS A 165 -44.51 -1.08 -16.89
C LYS A 165 -43.41 -2.04 -16.38
N ARG A 166 -42.25 -1.52 -16.00
CA ARG A 166 -41.05 -2.30 -15.61
C ARG A 166 -41.29 -3.32 -14.48
N HIS A 167 -42.19 -3.01 -13.54
CA HIS A 167 -42.52 -3.91 -12.43
C HIS A 167 -43.45 -5.05 -12.89
N ASP A 168 -44.32 -4.77 -13.87
CA ASP A 168 -45.27 -5.75 -14.43
C ASP A 168 -44.58 -6.69 -15.42
N TRP A 169 -43.61 -6.19 -16.19
CA TRP A 169 -42.87 -6.94 -17.22
C TRP A 169 -41.51 -7.47 -16.76
N GLY A 170 -41.16 -7.30 -15.47
CA GLY A 170 -39.81 -7.52 -14.93
C GLY A 170 -39.15 -8.86 -15.28
N SER A 171 -39.91 -9.96 -15.30
CA SER A 171 -39.41 -11.30 -15.65
C SER A 171 -39.27 -11.55 -17.16
N GLN A 172 -40.00 -10.80 -17.99
CA GLN A 172 -40.06 -11.00 -19.44
C GLN A 172 -38.99 -10.19 -20.21
N LEU A 173 -38.39 -9.18 -19.57
CA LEU A 173 -37.43 -8.25 -20.19
C LEU A 173 -36.09 -8.87 -20.60
N LEU A 174 -35.74 -10.04 -20.06
CA LEU A 174 -34.51 -10.77 -20.38
C LEU A 174 -34.76 -12.02 -21.25
N MET A 175 -36.00 -12.26 -21.70
CA MET A 175 -36.31 -13.42 -22.52
C MET A 175 -35.79 -13.23 -23.97
N PRO A 176 -35.35 -14.32 -24.65
CA PRO A 176 -34.95 -14.27 -26.06
C PRO A 176 -36.08 -13.84 -27.01
N SER A 177 -35.69 -13.27 -28.16
CA SER A 177 -36.58 -12.80 -29.25
C SER A 177 -37.40 -13.90 -29.95
N GLU A 178 -37.30 -15.17 -29.54
CA GLU A 178 -37.96 -16.27 -30.23
C GLU A 178 -39.31 -16.62 -29.59
N ARG A 179 -40.40 -16.21 -30.26
CA ARG A 179 -41.80 -16.65 -30.10
C ARG A 179 -42.52 -16.26 -28.80
N THR A 180 -42.60 -14.97 -28.49
CA THR A 180 -43.63 -14.50 -27.56
C THR A 180 -44.25 -13.18 -28.02
N GLU A 181 -45.58 -13.06 -27.99
CA GLU A 181 -46.34 -11.82 -28.15
C GLU A 181 -46.13 -10.88 -26.95
N ASN A 182 -44.90 -10.78 -26.45
CA ASN A 182 -44.56 -9.99 -25.27
C ASN A 182 -44.43 -8.52 -25.68
N PRO A 183 -45.26 -7.62 -25.13
CA PRO A 183 -45.22 -6.20 -25.47
C PRO A 183 -43.85 -5.57 -25.20
N SER A 184 -43.17 -6.01 -24.13
CA SER A 184 -41.86 -5.48 -23.74
C SER A 184 -40.75 -5.79 -24.75
N ALA A 185 -40.70 -7.02 -25.26
CA ALA A 185 -39.74 -7.44 -26.27
C ALA A 185 -40.00 -6.71 -27.60
N LEU A 186 -41.27 -6.65 -28.03
CA LEU A 186 -41.69 -5.98 -29.26
C LEU A 186 -41.31 -4.49 -29.29
N LEU A 187 -41.53 -3.78 -28.18
CA LEU A 187 -41.15 -2.37 -28.04
C LEU A 187 -39.64 -2.17 -28.13
N LEU A 188 -38.85 -3.05 -27.50
CA LEU A 188 -37.39 -2.97 -27.51
C LEU A 188 -36.79 -3.38 -28.87
N GLU A 189 -37.36 -4.38 -29.55
CA GLU A 189 -36.99 -4.75 -30.93
C GLU A 189 -37.26 -3.61 -31.90
N THR A 190 -38.39 -2.91 -31.73
CA THR A 190 -38.70 -1.72 -32.54
C THR A 190 -37.64 -0.63 -32.31
N VAL A 191 -37.23 -0.41 -31.06
CA VAL A 191 -36.15 0.54 -30.74
C VAL A 191 -34.82 0.10 -31.38
N ALA A 192 -34.47 -1.19 -31.31
CA ALA A 192 -33.26 -1.72 -31.95
C ALA A 192 -33.29 -1.54 -33.48
N CYS A 193 -34.45 -1.74 -34.10
CA CYS A 193 -34.67 -1.51 -35.53
C CYS A 193 -34.47 -0.04 -35.90
N LEU A 194 -35.04 0.90 -35.14
CA LEU A 194 -34.95 2.34 -35.41
C LEU A 194 -33.56 2.95 -35.16
N ILE A 195 -32.74 2.31 -34.33
CA ILE A 195 -31.38 2.71 -33.93
C ILE A 195 -30.31 1.89 -34.69
N ASN A 196 -30.69 1.22 -35.78
CA ASN A 196 -29.74 0.46 -36.58
C ASN A 196 -28.63 1.38 -37.15
N PRO A 197 -27.34 1.05 -36.97
CA PRO A 197 -26.20 1.83 -37.48
C PRO A 197 -26.24 2.13 -38.98
N LYS A 198 -26.94 1.32 -39.78
CA LYS A 198 -27.09 1.53 -41.22
C LYS A 198 -28.03 2.67 -41.60
N LEU A 199 -28.86 3.16 -40.67
CA LEU A 199 -29.85 4.20 -40.94
C LEU A 199 -29.26 5.61 -40.82
N PRO A 200 -29.62 6.54 -41.73
CA PRO A 200 -29.03 7.89 -41.77
C PRO A 200 -29.39 8.76 -40.57
N TRP A 201 -30.48 8.46 -39.88
CA TRP A 201 -30.92 9.20 -38.69
C TRP A 201 -30.36 8.66 -37.38
N ASN A 202 -29.64 7.54 -37.38
CA ASN A 202 -29.23 6.84 -36.16
C ASN A 202 -28.55 7.79 -35.15
N CYS A 203 -27.53 8.53 -35.59
CA CYS A 203 -26.81 9.49 -34.75
C CYS A 203 -27.71 10.57 -34.16
N LYS A 204 -28.67 11.07 -34.95
CA LYS A 204 -29.63 12.09 -34.51
C LYS A 204 -30.58 11.51 -33.46
N VAL A 205 -31.00 10.25 -33.61
CA VAL A 205 -31.91 9.56 -32.67
C VAL A 205 -31.20 9.24 -31.36
N VAL A 206 -30.02 8.61 -31.40
CA VAL A 206 -29.22 8.29 -30.21
C VAL A 206 -28.90 9.55 -29.39
N ALA A 207 -28.43 10.62 -30.05
CA ALA A 207 -28.15 11.89 -29.39
C ALA A 207 -29.39 12.50 -28.73
N TYR A 208 -30.56 12.42 -29.38
CA TYR A 208 -31.82 12.89 -28.80
C TYR A 208 -32.26 12.08 -27.57
N LEU A 209 -32.07 10.76 -27.59
CA LEU A 209 -32.37 9.90 -26.44
C LEU A 209 -31.43 10.21 -25.26
N GLN A 210 -30.14 10.42 -25.51
CA GLN A 210 -29.16 10.82 -24.51
C GLN A 210 -29.51 12.17 -23.85
N GLN A 211 -29.87 13.19 -24.64
CA GLN A 211 -30.34 14.50 -24.15
C GLN A 211 -31.60 14.40 -23.25
N ARG A 212 -32.40 13.34 -23.41
CA ARG A 212 -33.61 13.09 -22.63
C ARG A 212 -33.37 12.21 -21.40
N LYS A 213 -32.11 12.01 -20.99
CA LYS A 213 -31.71 11.21 -19.82
C LYS A 213 -32.23 9.76 -19.89
N ILE A 214 -32.19 9.15 -21.09
CA ILE A 214 -32.68 7.78 -21.29
C ILE A 214 -32.01 6.74 -20.39
N TYR A 215 -30.76 7.02 -19.96
CA TYR A 215 -30.07 6.21 -18.97
C TYR A 215 -30.88 6.02 -17.68
N CYS A 216 -31.51 7.07 -17.14
CA CYS A 216 -32.31 6.95 -15.91
C CYS A 216 -33.47 5.96 -16.11
N LEU A 217 -34.03 5.91 -17.31
CA LEU A 217 -35.09 4.96 -17.67
C LEU A 217 -34.54 3.53 -17.72
N PHE A 218 -33.43 3.29 -18.43
CA PHE A 218 -32.77 1.99 -18.51
C PHE A 218 -32.26 1.48 -17.16
N ARG A 219 -31.64 2.35 -16.34
CA ARG A 219 -31.23 2.02 -14.98
C ARG A 219 -32.44 1.53 -14.16
N GLY A 220 -33.55 2.26 -14.22
CA GLY A 220 -34.78 1.85 -13.53
C GLY A 220 -35.32 0.50 -14.02
N ILE A 221 -35.29 0.25 -15.34
CA ILE A 221 -35.68 -1.03 -15.95
C ILE A 221 -34.78 -2.15 -15.42
N ILE A 222 -33.45 -2.02 -15.55
CA ILE A 222 -32.47 -3.06 -15.20
C ILE A 222 -32.48 -3.36 -13.70
N VAL A 223 -32.63 -2.34 -12.86
CA VAL A 223 -32.71 -2.50 -11.40
C VAL A 223 -33.96 -3.28 -11.01
N SER A 224 -35.09 -3.04 -11.67
CA SER A 224 -36.38 -3.68 -11.37
C SER A 224 -36.50 -5.17 -11.73
N ILE A 225 -35.52 -5.74 -12.44
CA ILE A 225 -35.52 -7.15 -12.84
C ILE A 225 -35.37 -8.06 -11.59
N PRO A 226 -36.33 -8.98 -11.32
CA PRO A 226 -36.29 -9.90 -10.18
C PRO A 226 -35.07 -10.84 -10.21
N GLN A 227 -34.57 -11.24 -9.02
CA GLN A 227 -33.43 -12.17 -8.92
C GLN A 227 -33.71 -13.54 -9.55
N ALA A 228 -34.94 -14.07 -9.45
CA ALA A 228 -35.32 -15.37 -10.01
C ALA A 228 -35.21 -15.44 -11.54
N ALA A 229 -35.44 -14.33 -12.24
CA ALA A 229 -35.31 -14.23 -13.70
C ALA A 229 -33.85 -14.24 -14.18
N ARG A 230 -32.87 -14.06 -13.27
CA ARG A 230 -31.43 -14.03 -13.58
C ARG A 230 -30.82 -15.43 -13.69
N ASN A 231 -31.44 -16.44 -13.08
CA ASN A 231 -30.94 -17.82 -13.07
C ASN A 231 -31.40 -18.63 -14.30
N LEU A 232 -32.28 -18.08 -15.14
CA LEU A 232 -32.75 -18.71 -16.39
C LEU A 232 -31.79 -18.46 -17.59
N GLN A 233 -30.63 -17.87 -17.35
CA GLN A 233 -29.65 -17.39 -18.35
C GLN A 233 -28.80 -18.49 -19.04
N HIS A 234 -29.37 -19.65 -19.34
CA HIS A 234 -28.67 -20.72 -20.09
C HIS A 234 -28.91 -20.69 -21.61
N HIS A 235 -29.54 -19.64 -22.15
CA HIS A 235 -29.82 -19.53 -23.59
C HIS A 235 -28.77 -18.67 -24.32
N ASN A 236 -28.26 -19.16 -25.46
CA ASN A 236 -27.22 -18.51 -26.28
C ASN A 236 -27.67 -17.20 -27.00
N SER A 237 -28.92 -16.81 -26.85
CA SER A 237 -29.60 -15.75 -27.60
C SER A 237 -29.72 -14.45 -26.80
N THR A 238 -29.31 -13.33 -27.40
CA THR A 238 -29.34 -11.98 -26.77
C THR A 238 -30.77 -11.48 -26.56
N SER A 239 -31.05 -10.92 -25.38
CA SER A 239 -32.34 -10.26 -25.11
C SER A 239 -32.49 -8.95 -25.92
N ALA A 240 -33.72 -8.55 -26.24
CA ALA A 240 -33.99 -7.28 -26.93
C ALA A 240 -33.48 -6.07 -26.11
N LEU A 241 -33.50 -6.16 -24.78
CA LEU A 241 -32.93 -5.14 -23.89
C LEU A 241 -31.41 -5.03 -24.05
N GLU A 242 -30.68 -6.16 -24.00
CA GLU A 242 -29.24 -6.18 -24.22
C GLU A 242 -28.88 -5.69 -25.63
N GLN A 243 -29.67 -6.06 -26.65
CA GLN A 243 -29.45 -5.62 -28.02
C GLN A 243 -29.54 -4.10 -28.16
N VAL A 244 -30.56 -3.47 -27.59
CA VAL A 244 -30.68 -2.00 -27.59
C VAL A 244 -29.50 -1.34 -26.86
N LEU A 245 -29.10 -1.88 -25.70
CA LEU A 245 -27.95 -1.35 -24.95
C LEU A 245 -26.64 -1.48 -25.73
N MET A 246 -26.43 -2.61 -26.42
CA MET A 246 -25.27 -2.84 -27.27
C MET A 246 -25.24 -1.89 -28.47
N LEU A 247 -26.38 -1.63 -29.13
CA LEU A 247 -26.45 -0.69 -30.25
C LEU A 247 -26.20 0.76 -29.83
N ILE A 248 -26.73 1.18 -28.68
CA ILE A 248 -26.49 2.54 -28.15
C ILE A 248 -25.04 2.67 -27.66
N ALA A 249 -24.47 1.63 -27.02
CA ALA A 249 -23.08 1.66 -26.54
C ALA A 249 -22.06 1.56 -27.68
N SER A 250 -22.27 0.71 -28.68
CA SER A 250 -21.35 0.60 -29.83
C SER A 250 -21.33 1.86 -30.70
N HIS A 251 -22.39 2.66 -30.68
CA HIS A 251 -22.45 3.92 -31.41
C HIS A 251 -21.31 4.91 -31.05
N ILE A 252 -20.75 4.83 -29.84
CA ILE A 252 -19.64 5.69 -29.41
C ILE A 252 -18.33 4.93 -29.64
N GLY A 253 -17.53 5.38 -30.62
CA GLY A 253 -16.19 4.83 -30.89
C GLY A 253 -15.99 4.09 -32.22
N HIS A 254 -17.04 3.91 -33.04
CA HIS A 254 -16.87 3.45 -34.42
C HIS A 254 -16.74 4.64 -35.37
N ASP A 255 -15.58 4.79 -36.00
CA ASP A 255 -15.41 5.70 -37.14
C ASP A 255 -16.11 5.11 -38.39
N PRO A 256 -16.90 5.91 -39.15
CA PRO A 256 -17.21 7.33 -38.96
C PRO A 256 -18.55 7.56 -38.19
N CYS A 257 -18.50 8.22 -37.02
CA CYS A 257 -19.69 8.72 -36.28
C CYS A 257 -19.78 10.24 -36.44
N PHE A 258 -20.80 10.76 -37.13
CA PHE A 258 -21.03 12.23 -37.29
C PHE A 258 -21.79 12.85 -36.12
N CYS A 259 -21.47 12.38 -34.92
CA CYS A 259 -22.21 12.62 -33.70
C CYS A 259 -21.71 13.94 -33.10
N PRO A 260 -22.57 14.96 -32.89
CA PRO A 260 -22.12 16.19 -32.24
C PRO A 260 -21.53 15.82 -30.88
N VAL A 261 -20.35 16.37 -30.52
CA VAL A 261 -19.64 16.08 -29.27
C VAL A 261 -20.64 16.15 -28.11
N VAL A 262 -21.09 14.98 -27.65
CA VAL A 262 -22.06 14.89 -26.56
C VAL A 262 -21.28 15.21 -25.30
N ASP A 263 -21.75 16.20 -24.54
CA ASP A 263 -21.13 16.58 -23.26
C ASP A 263 -20.91 15.28 -22.43
N PRO A 264 -19.67 15.01 -21.98
CA PRO A 264 -19.28 13.80 -21.27
C PRO A 264 -20.18 13.45 -20.09
N ARG A 265 -20.82 14.46 -19.47
CA ARG A 265 -21.86 14.31 -18.44
C ARG A 265 -23.05 13.46 -18.85
N TRP A 266 -23.33 13.41 -20.15
CA TRP A 266 -24.43 12.68 -20.77
C TRP A 266 -23.94 11.51 -21.61
N SER A 267 -22.64 11.20 -21.55
CA SER A 267 -22.09 10.01 -22.18
C SER A 267 -22.77 8.77 -21.58
N PHE A 268 -23.55 8.09 -22.40
CA PHE A 268 -24.39 6.95 -22.01
C PHE A 268 -23.61 5.82 -21.33
N SER A 269 -22.32 5.69 -21.63
CA SER A 269 -21.49 4.55 -21.28
C SER A 269 -20.82 4.65 -19.90
N SER A 270 -20.44 5.85 -19.45
CA SER A 270 -19.97 6.08 -18.07
C SER A 270 -21.10 5.87 -17.06
N GLN A 271 -22.32 6.23 -17.44
CA GLN A 271 -23.51 6.08 -16.62
C GLN A 271 -23.92 4.60 -16.47
N LEU A 272 -23.77 3.76 -17.51
CA LEU A 272 -24.05 2.32 -17.42
C LEU A 272 -23.24 1.61 -16.33
N LEU A 273 -21.98 2.00 -16.13
CA LEU A 273 -21.14 1.45 -15.06
C LEU A 273 -21.65 1.81 -13.65
N SER A 274 -22.59 2.74 -13.49
CA SER A 274 -23.23 3.02 -12.19
C SER A 274 -24.42 2.09 -11.87
N ILE A 275 -24.69 1.08 -12.71
CA ILE A 275 -25.72 0.07 -12.47
C ILE A 275 -25.18 -1.01 -11.51
N PRO A 276 -25.86 -1.31 -10.39
CA PRO A 276 -25.39 -2.33 -9.46
C PRO A 276 -25.34 -3.73 -10.11
N PHE A 277 -24.18 -4.40 -10.00
CA PHE A 277 -23.93 -5.75 -10.52
C PHE A 277 -24.17 -5.85 -12.04
N LEU A 278 -23.72 -4.85 -12.81
CA LEU A 278 -24.00 -4.71 -14.25
C LEU A 278 -23.68 -6.00 -15.01
N TRP A 279 -22.47 -6.54 -14.81
CA TRP A 279 -21.94 -7.68 -15.55
C TRP A 279 -22.68 -8.99 -15.27
N HIS A 280 -23.25 -9.14 -14.08
CA HIS A 280 -24.11 -10.27 -13.72
C HIS A 280 -25.53 -10.13 -14.27
N ARG A 281 -26.03 -8.89 -14.44
CA ARG A 281 -27.37 -8.65 -14.98
C ARG A 281 -27.39 -8.74 -16.51
N LEU A 282 -26.29 -8.39 -17.19
CA LEU A 282 -26.18 -8.32 -18.64
C LEU A 282 -24.93 -9.06 -19.16
N PRO A 283 -24.92 -10.40 -19.14
CA PRO A 283 -23.75 -11.20 -19.51
C PRO A 283 -23.37 -11.10 -21.00
N HIS A 284 -24.31 -10.85 -21.91
CA HIS A 284 -23.97 -10.66 -23.33
C HIS A 284 -23.32 -9.29 -23.58
N PHE A 285 -23.73 -8.27 -22.82
CA PHE A 285 -23.11 -6.95 -22.86
C PHE A 285 -21.62 -7.01 -22.42
N LYS A 286 -21.29 -7.86 -21.44
CA LYS A 286 -19.89 -8.12 -21.03
C LYS A 286 -19.00 -8.58 -22.19
N LYS A 287 -19.51 -9.45 -23.07
CA LYS A 287 -18.76 -9.96 -24.23
C LYS A 287 -18.45 -8.83 -25.23
N VAL A 288 -19.43 -7.98 -25.55
CA VAL A 288 -19.25 -6.86 -26.48
C VAL A 288 -18.36 -5.76 -25.90
N PHE A 289 -18.51 -5.47 -24.61
CA PHE A 289 -17.66 -4.52 -23.90
C PHE A 289 -16.18 -4.92 -23.92
N SER A 290 -15.91 -6.22 -23.92
CA SER A 290 -14.55 -6.78 -23.99
C SER A 290 -14.01 -6.82 -25.43
N ALA A 291 -14.81 -7.25 -26.41
CA ALA A 291 -14.34 -7.52 -27.77
C ALA A 291 -14.08 -6.27 -28.65
N ASN A 292 -14.80 -5.17 -28.41
CA ASN A 292 -14.81 -4.02 -29.34
C ASN A 292 -13.92 -2.84 -28.93
N GLY A 293 -12.97 -3.01 -28.01
CA GLY A 293 -12.09 -1.92 -27.53
C GLY A 293 -12.81 -0.80 -26.76
N LEU A 294 -14.12 -0.97 -26.52
CA LEU A 294 -14.98 -0.06 -25.78
C LEU A 294 -14.49 0.16 -24.35
N SER A 295 -13.91 -0.87 -23.74
CA SER A 295 -13.28 -0.81 -22.43
C SER A 295 -12.21 0.28 -22.32
N LYS A 296 -11.30 0.38 -23.31
CA LYS A 296 -10.24 1.40 -23.33
C LYS A 296 -10.83 2.80 -23.42
N TYR A 297 -11.72 3.02 -24.39
CA TYR A 297 -12.33 4.33 -24.62
C TYR A 297 -13.14 4.80 -23.40
N TYR A 298 -13.95 3.92 -22.79
CA TYR A 298 -14.80 4.30 -21.67
C TYR A 298 -14.04 4.53 -20.37
N ILE A 299 -13.04 3.70 -20.05
CA ILE A 299 -12.23 3.90 -18.85
C ILE A 299 -11.39 5.15 -18.99
N HIS A 300 -10.79 5.39 -20.16
CA HIS A 300 -10.03 6.61 -20.45
C HIS A 300 -10.89 7.87 -20.32
N GLN A 301 -12.12 7.86 -20.85
CA GLN A 301 -13.04 8.97 -20.66
C GLN A 301 -13.33 9.22 -19.18
N ILE A 302 -13.63 8.18 -18.40
CA ILE A 302 -13.90 8.33 -16.97
C ILE A 302 -12.66 8.90 -16.27
N ALA A 303 -11.45 8.42 -16.58
CA ALA A 303 -10.20 8.92 -16.02
C ALA A 303 -9.99 10.42 -16.30
N CYS A 304 -10.33 10.89 -17.50
CA CYS A 304 -10.21 12.29 -17.89
C CYS A 304 -11.22 13.20 -17.18
N PHE A 305 -12.45 12.72 -16.91
CA PHE A 305 -13.52 13.56 -16.37
C PHE A 305 -13.65 13.51 -14.85
N LEU A 306 -13.29 12.40 -14.20
CA LEU A 306 -13.46 12.24 -12.76
C LEU A 306 -12.71 13.25 -11.88
N PRO A 307 -11.52 13.76 -12.25
CA PRO A 307 -10.83 14.78 -11.46
C PRO A 307 -11.62 16.09 -11.29
N SER A 308 -12.76 16.27 -11.99
CA SER A 308 -13.42 17.57 -12.11
C SER A 308 -14.84 17.71 -11.54
N CYS A 309 -15.53 16.70 -10.95
CA CYS A 309 -16.95 16.92 -10.58
C CYS A 309 -17.60 15.97 -9.54
N ALA A 310 -18.22 16.60 -8.54
CA ALA A 310 -19.27 16.03 -7.68
C ALA A 310 -20.65 15.88 -8.39
N ASP A 311 -20.83 16.45 -9.58
CA ASP A 311 -22.12 16.59 -10.27
C ASP A 311 -22.27 15.76 -11.57
N VAL A 312 -21.32 14.87 -11.89
CA VAL A 312 -21.31 14.12 -13.17
C VAL A 312 -21.98 12.74 -13.05
N LEU A 313 -21.93 12.11 -11.88
CA LEU A 313 -22.57 10.82 -11.64
C LEU A 313 -24.09 11.00 -11.43
N PRO A 314 -24.93 10.02 -11.80
CA PRO A 314 -26.38 10.16 -11.66
C PRO A 314 -26.77 10.36 -10.19
N ASN A 315 -27.63 11.36 -9.90
CA ASN A 315 -28.18 11.55 -8.55
C ASN A 315 -28.73 10.23 -7.98
N ASP A 316 -28.25 9.85 -6.80
CA ASP A 316 -28.62 8.59 -6.17
C ASP A 316 -30.10 8.57 -5.79
N ILE A 317 -30.84 7.67 -6.42
CA ILE A 317 -32.30 7.48 -6.20
C ILE A 317 -32.56 6.59 -4.97
N SER A 318 -31.55 5.86 -4.48
CA SER A 318 -31.65 4.99 -3.29
C SER A 318 -30.36 4.97 -2.49
N SER A 319 -30.46 5.09 -1.17
CA SER A 319 -29.34 5.01 -0.21
C SER A 319 -28.59 3.67 -0.19
N ASN A 320 -29.20 2.60 -0.72
CA ASN A 320 -28.65 1.25 -0.62
C ASN A 320 -27.56 0.92 -1.65
N HIS A 321 -27.46 1.68 -2.75
CA HIS A 321 -26.47 1.44 -3.81
C HIS A 321 -26.02 2.77 -4.43
N PRO A 322 -25.05 3.47 -3.82
CA PRO A 322 -24.56 4.71 -4.36
C PRO A 322 -23.88 4.51 -5.72
N GLY A 323 -24.11 5.44 -6.65
CA GLY A 323 -23.64 5.38 -8.03
C GLY A 323 -22.12 5.29 -8.12
N TYR A 324 -21.40 6.04 -7.29
CA TYR A 324 -19.94 6.02 -7.20
C TYR A 324 -19.40 4.64 -6.81
N ALA A 325 -20.02 3.98 -5.82
CA ALA A 325 -19.62 2.64 -5.40
C ALA A 325 -19.92 1.58 -6.47
N CYS A 326 -21.00 1.76 -7.22
CA CYS A 326 -21.34 0.87 -8.34
C CYS A 326 -20.37 1.02 -9.51
N VAL A 327 -19.97 2.25 -9.86
CA VAL A 327 -18.95 2.50 -10.89
C VAL A 327 -17.63 1.88 -10.46
N LEU A 328 -17.20 2.12 -9.22
CA LEU A 328 -15.99 1.51 -8.67
C LEU A 328 -16.07 -0.02 -8.80
N ALA A 329 -17.10 -0.66 -8.25
CA ALA A 329 -17.25 -2.11 -8.32
C ALA A 329 -17.23 -2.67 -9.75
N ASN A 330 -17.94 -2.05 -10.70
CA ASN A 330 -17.98 -2.53 -12.08
C ASN A 330 -16.67 -2.29 -12.85
N VAL A 331 -15.96 -1.18 -12.58
CA VAL A 331 -14.62 -0.90 -13.17
C VAL A 331 -13.60 -1.90 -12.64
N LEU A 332 -13.61 -2.17 -11.33
CA LEU A 332 -12.75 -3.17 -10.68
C LEU A 332 -13.03 -4.57 -11.22
N GLU A 333 -14.31 -4.96 -11.34
CA GLU A 333 -14.67 -6.25 -11.95
C GLU A 333 -14.12 -6.32 -13.38
N ALA A 334 -14.28 -5.25 -14.17
CA ALA A 334 -13.82 -5.21 -15.55
C ALA A 334 -12.30 -5.22 -15.72
N ALA A 335 -11.57 -4.61 -14.79
CA ALA A 335 -10.12 -4.61 -14.76
C ALA A 335 -9.56 -6.04 -14.81
N THR A 336 -10.21 -7.01 -14.16
CA THR A 336 -9.73 -8.40 -14.09
C THR A 336 -9.59 -9.07 -15.45
N TRP A 337 -10.48 -8.79 -16.41
CA TRP A 337 -10.38 -9.32 -17.77
C TRP A 337 -9.69 -8.37 -18.74
N ILE A 338 -9.84 -7.06 -18.58
CA ILE A 338 -9.15 -6.05 -19.42
C ILE A 338 -7.63 -6.19 -19.30
N LEU A 339 -7.14 -6.44 -18.09
CA LEU A 339 -5.72 -6.56 -17.79
C LEU A 339 -5.15 -7.96 -18.07
N SER A 340 -6.02 -8.94 -18.36
CA SER A 340 -5.59 -10.26 -18.82
C SER A 340 -5.18 -10.28 -20.29
N GLU A 341 -5.46 -9.20 -21.05
CA GLU A 341 -5.03 -9.04 -22.44
C GLU A 341 -3.67 -8.30 -22.52
N PRO A 342 -2.59 -8.96 -22.99
CA PRO A 342 -1.23 -8.40 -22.93
C PRO A 342 -1.02 -7.15 -23.82
N LYS A 343 -1.90 -6.92 -24.81
CA LYS A 343 -1.81 -5.76 -25.71
C LYS A 343 -2.30 -4.44 -25.09
N LEU A 344 -3.03 -4.47 -23.97
CA LEU A 344 -3.75 -3.30 -23.42
C LEU A 344 -3.08 -2.67 -22.17
N ALA A 345 -1.88 -3.11 -21.81
CA ALA A 345 -1.43 -3.21 -20.42
C ALA A 345 -0.91 -1.94 -19.71
N SER A 346 -0.46 -0.87 -20.38
CA SER A 346 0.13 0.28 -19.66
C SER A 346 -0.79 1.49 -19.52
N GLU A 347 -1.36 2.00 -20.62
CA GLU A 347 -2.23 3.19 -20.61
C GLU A 347 -3.55 2.90 -19.89
N THR A 348 -4.22 1.80 -20.26
CA THR A 348 -5.50 1.41 -19.66
C THR A 348 -5.36 1.09 -18.17
N ALA A 349 -4.21 0.57 -17.74
CA ALA A 349 -3.95 0.32 -16.32
C ALA A 349 -3.80 1.64 -15.54
N ALA A 350 -3.12 2.64 -16.11
CA ALA A 350 -3.02 3.96 -15.50
C ALA A 350 -4.39 4.65 -15.40
N ASP A 351 -5.22 4.54 -16.45
CA ASP A 351 -6.59 5.06 -16.46
C ASP A 351 -7.48 4.35 -15.43
N ILE A 352 -7.41 3.01 -15.32
CA ILE A 352 -8.11 2.24 -14.27
C ILE A 352 -7.72 2.75 -12.89
N ILE A 353 -6.41 2.88 -12.62
CA ILE A 353 -5.91 3.36 -11.34
C ILE A 353 -6.44 4.77 -11.06
N ALA A 354 -6.34 5.70 -12.01
CA ALA A 354 -6.84 7.07 -11.86
C ALA A 354 -8.34 7.12 -11.53
N VAL A 355 -9.16 6.35 -12.26
CA VAL A 355 -10.60 6.23 -12.01
C VAL A 355 -10.89 5.69 -10.61
N CYS A 356 -10.20 4.62 -10.23
CA CYS A 356 -10.37 4.01 -8.92
C CYS A 356 -9.95 4.97 -7.79
N THR A 357 -8.85 5.69 -7.95
CA THR A 357 -8.37 6.67 -6.96
C THR A 357 -9.36 7.82 -6.77
N SER A 358 -9.83 8.45 -7.84
CA SER A 358 -10.75 9.59 -7.73
C SER A 358 -12.16 9.18 -7.27
N LEU A 359 -12.61 7.94 -7.55
CA LEU A 359 -13.87 7.41 -7.01
C LEU A 359 -13.75 7.04 -5.53
N LEU A 360 -12.56 6.68 -5.05
CA LEU A 360 -12.29 6.41 -3.64
C LEU A 360 -12.31 7.71 -2.81
N ASP A 361 -11.75 8.80 -3.32
CA ASP A 361 -11.80 10.13 -2.66
C ASP A 361 -13.23 10.69 -2.58
N ALA A 362 -14.11 10.30 -3.50
CA ALA A 362 -15.52 10.68 -3.50
C ALA A 362 -16.39 9.86 -2.53
N LEU A 363 -15.84 8.82 -1.89
CA LEU A 363 -16.55 8.08 -0.84
C LEU A 363 -16.71 9.00 0.39
N PRO A 364 -17.90 9.07 1.01
CA PRO A 364 -18.10 9.92 2.17
C PRO A 364 -17.10 9.57 3.28
N THR A 365 -16.37 10.56 3.80
CA THR A 365 -15.60 10.45 5.04
C THR A 365 -16.55 10.02 6.16
N ILE A 366 -16.34 8.83 6.69
CA ILE A 366 -17.32 8.12 7.51
C ILE A 366 -17.39 8.75 8.91
N THR A 367 -18.45 9.51 9.18
CA THR A 367 -18.68 10.20 10.48
C THR A 367 -19.69 9.51 11.39
N SER A 368 -20.20 8.31 11.09
CA SER A 368 -21.16 7.63 11.98
C SER A 368 -21.07 6.10 11.99
N PRO A 369 -21.27 5.45 13.16
CA PRO A 369 -21.26 4.01 13.32
C PRO A 369 -22.66 3.45 13.02
N THR A 370 -22.85 2.76 11.89
CA THR A 370 -23.85 1.68 11.69
C THR A 370 -24.01 1.36 10.21
N GLY A 371 -23.80 0.10 9.82
CA GLY A 371 -24.35 -0.43 8.56
C GLY A 371 -23.54 -1.56 7.95
N ASN A 372 -24.17 -2.72 7.74
CA ASN A 372 -23.65 -3.83 6.93
C ASN A 372 -23.03 -3.41 5.57
N VAL A 373 -23.43 -2.24 5.06
CA VAL A 373 -22.95 -1.65 3.81
C VAL A 373 -21.46 -1.28 3.86
N GLU A 374 -20.96 -0.73 4.98
CA GLU A 374 -19.54 -0.35 5.11
C GLU A 374 -18.64 -1.59 5.10
N VAL A 375 -19.03 -2.62 5.86
CA VAL A 375 -18.35 -3.91 5.90
C VAL A 375 -18.32 -4.56 4.53
N GLU A 376 -19.43 -4.54 3.78
CA GLU A 376 -19.47 -5.08 2.42
C GLU A 376 -18.59 -4.29 1.45
N ALA A 377 -18.54 -2.96 1.57
CA ALA A 377 -17.69 -2.11 0.73
C ALA A 377 -16.20 -2.36 0.99
N VAL A 378 -15.77 -2.32 2.26
CA VAL A 378 -14.37 -2.60 2.65
C VAL A 378 -13.97 -4.01 2.24
N GLY A 379 -14.83 -5.01 2.47
CA GLY A 379 -14.58 -6.39 2.05
C GLY A 379 -14.41 -6.55 0.54
N SER A 380 -15.24 -5.87 -0.25
CA SER A 380 -15.14 -5.89 -1.72
C SER A 380 -13.86 -5.23 -2.23
N ILE A 381 -13.49 -4.08 -1.65
CA ILE A 381 -12.27 -3.35 -2.01
C ILE A 381 -11.03 -4.17 -1.66
N CYS A 382 -10.97 -4.74 -0.46
CA CYS A 382 -9.81 -5.52 -0.03
C CYS A 382 -9.68 -6.81 -0.85
N ALA A 383 -10.78 -7.47 -1.18
CA ALA A 383 -10.77 -8.66 -2.05
C ALA A 383 -10.25 -8.32 -3.45
N PHE A 384 -10.69 -7.20 -4.04
CA PHE A 384 -10.20 -6.74 -5.33
C PHE A 384 -8.71 -6.41 -5.28
N LEU A 385 -8.27 -5.58 -4.33
CA LEU A 385 -6.88 -5.14 -4.23
C LEU A 385 -5.94 -6.33 -3.98
N HIS A 386 -6.37 -7.29 -3.17
CA HIS A 386 -5.62 -8.52 -2.95
C HIS A 386 -5.36 -9.30 -4.25
N VAL A 387 -6.39 -9.50 -5.08
CA VAL A 387 -6.27 -10.16 -6.40
C VAL A 387 -5.45 -9.30 -7.36
N THR A 388 -5.59 -7.99 -7.29
CA THR A 388 -4.88 -7.03 -8.16
C THR A 388 -3.38 -7.07 -7.89
N PHE A 389 -2.97 -7.12 -6.62
CA PHE A 389 -1.57 -7.22 -6.24
C PHE A 389 -0.92 -8.57 -6.59
N ASP A 390 -1.70 -9.60 -6.94
CA ASP A 390 -1.20 -10.90 -7.45
C ASP A 390 -1.11 -10.95 -8.97
N THR A 391 -1.83 -10.09 -9.67
CA THR A 391 -1.99 -10.15 -11.13
C THR A 391 -1.19 -9.09 -11.89
N LEU A 392 -0.81 -7.99 -11.23
CA LEU A 392 -0.18 -6.82 -11.85
C LEU A 392 1.15 -6.43 -11.20
N PRO A 393 2.00 -5.63 -11.89
CA PRO A 393 3.22 -5.08 -11.31
C PRO A 393 2.89 -4.20 -10.10
N ALA A 394 3.24 -4.67 -8.90
CA ALA A 394 2.85 -4.04 -7.65
C ALA A 394 3.34 -2.59 -7.51
N GLU A 395 4.53 -2.25 -7.98
CA GLU A 395 5.19 -0.97 -7.67
C GLU A 395 4.41 0.27 -8.17
N ARG A 396 3.87 0.24 -9.39
CA ARG A 396 3.12 1.38 -9.95
C ARG A 396 1.78 1.58 -9.24
N ILE A 397 1.09 0.49 -8.94
CA ILE A 397 -0.20 0.50 -8.24
C ILE A 397 0.00 0.95 -6.80
N MET A 398 1.03 0.41 -6.12
CA MET A 398 1.35 0.79 -4.75
C MET A 398 1.68 2.27 -4.64
N THR A 399 2.43 2.83 -5.58
CA THR A 399 2.76 4.26 -5.59
C THR A 399 1.52 5.13 -5.77
N GLY A 400 0.60 4.75 -6.67
CA GLY A 400 -0.69 5.43 -6.84
C GLY A 400 -1.57 5.36 -5.59
N LEU A 401 -1.71 4.18 -4.99
CA LEU A 401 -2.51 3.99 -3.77
C LEU A 401 -1.89 4.70 -2.56
N ALA A 402 -0.57 4.68 -2.44
CA ALA A 402 0.18 5.32 -1.36
C ALA A 402 0.00 6.85 -1.33
N TYR A 403 0.10 7.51 -2.48
CA TYR A 403 0.25 8.98 -2.55
C TYR A 403 -0.94 9.71 -3.16
N ARG A 404 -1.78 9.03 -3.94
CA ARG A 404 -2.92 9.65 -4.62
C ARG A 404 -4.27 9.25 -4.02
N THR A 405 -4.29 8.55 -2.88
CA THR A 405 -5.53 8.16 -2.20
C THR A 405 -5.40 8.26 -0.70
N GLU A 406 -6.52 8.48 0.00
CA GLU A 406 -6.59 8.38 1.46
C GLU A 406 -6.88 6.94 1.95
N ILE A 407 -6.49 5.92 1.16
CA ILE A 407 -6.82 4.52 1.47
C ILE A 407 -6.17 4.03 2.77
N VAL A 408 -4.95 4.48 3.08
CA VAL A 408 -4.23 4.08 4.30
C VAL A 408 -4.90 4.65 5.55
N PRO A 409 -5.18 5.97 5.65
CA PRO A 409 -6.00 6.51 6.74
C PRO A 409 -7.38 5.85 6.86
N ALA A 410 -8.07 5.61 5.74
CA ALA A 410 -9.40 5.00 5.74
C ALA A 410 -9.40 3.56 6.26
N LEU A 411 -8.50 2.71 5.75
CA LEU A 411 -8.34 1.33 6.21
C LEU A 411 -7.86 1.27 7.65
N TRP A 412 -6.97 2.18 8.06
CA TRP A 412 -6.51 2.26 9.45
C TRP A 412 -7.66 2.58 10.41
N ASN A 413 -8.47 3.61 10.11
CA ASN A 413 -9.62 3.97 10.94
C ASN A 413 -10.60 2.79 11.08
N PHE A 414 -10.82 2.02 10.01
CA PHE A 414 -11.62 0.80 10.07
C PHE A 414 -10.99 -0.27 10.97
N ILE A 415 -9.69 -0.58 10.79
CA ILE A 415 -8.95 -1.58 11.58
C ILE A 415 -8.94 -1.19 13.07
N LYS A 416 -8.64 0.07 13.38
CA LYS A 416 -8.61 0.63 14.73
C LYS A 416 -9.96 0.46 15.43
N ARG A 417 -11.05 0.88 14.78
CA ARG A 417 -12.41 0.78 15.31
C ARG A 417 -12.86 -0.68 15.52
N CYS A 418 -12.54 -1.59 14.59
CA CYS A 418 -12.84 -3.02 14.74
C CYS A 418 -12.11 -3.62 15.94
N ASN A 419 -10.85 -3.23 16.17
CA ASN A 419 -10.07 -3.68 17.30
C ASN A 419 -10.57 -3.11 18.64
N GLU A 420 -10.89 -1.81 18.69
CA GLU A 420 -11.45 -1.14 19.88
C GLU A 420 -12.79 -1.75 20.31
N ASN A 421 -13.65 -2.10 19.34
CA ASN A 421 -14.95 -2.72 19.59
C ASN A 421 -14.88 -4.26 19.78
N GLN A 422 -13.67 -4.86 19.73
CA GLN A 422 -13.44 -6.31 19.77
C GLN A 422 -14.35 -7.12 18.81
N SER A 423 -14.80 -6.52 17.72
CA SER A 423 -15.76 -7.11 16.79
C SER A 423 -15.24 -7.03 15.36
N TRP A 424 -14.87 -8.19 14.83
CA TRP A 424 -14.37 -8.33 13.47
C TRP A 424 -15.46 -8.89 12.56
N PRO A 425 -15.87 -8.16 11.51
CA PRO A 425 -16.88 -8.65 10.58
C PRO A 425 -16.39 -9.87 9.79
N GLN A 426 -17.31 -10.80 9.50
CA GLN A 426 -17.01 -11.95 8.66
C GLN A 426 -17.26 -11.64 7.18
N PHE A 427 -16.21 -11.72 6.35
CA PHE A 427 -16.30 -11.52 4.90
C PHE A 427 -16.70 -12.80 4.13
N SER A 428 -17.80 -13.43 4.56
CA SER A 428 -18.25 -14.75 4.08
C SER A 428 -18.54 -14.83 2.57
N LYS A 429 -18.83 -13.69 1.92
CA LYS A 429 -19.01 -13.58 0.46
C LYS A 429 -17.70 -13.83 -0.32
N PHE A 430 -16.54 -13.55 0.27
CA PHE A 430 -15.24 -13.52 -0.42
C PHE A 430 -14.25 -14.56 0.09
N VAL A 431 -14.38 -14.98 1.36
CA VAL A 431 -13.50 -15.93 2.04
C VAL A 431 -14.35 -17.11 2.56
N PRO A 432 -14.08 -18.38 2.18
CA PRO A 432 -14.78 -19.54 2.74
C PRO A 432 -14.62 -19.65 4.27
N SER A 433 -15.63 -20.19 4.96
CA SER A 433 -15.65 -20.30 6.43
C SER A 433 -14.57 -21.25 6.97
N LEU A 434 -13.70 -20.73 7.85
CA LEU A 434 -12.87 -21.48 8.81
C LEU A 434 -13.56 -21.53 10.18
N PRO A 435 -13.06 -22.31 11.17
CA PRO A 435 -13.67 -22.42 12.50
C PRO A 435 -13.85 -21.07 13.20
N ALA A 436 -14.79 -21.02 14.15
CA ALA A 436 -15.50 -19.83 14.64
C ALA A 436 -14.67 -18.72 15.32
N ASP A 437 -13.37 -18.90 15.55
CA ASP A 437 -12.56 -17.95 16.31
C ASP A 437 -11.63 -17.12 15.41
N SER A 438 -12.14 -15.94 15.03
CA SER A 438 -11.42 -14.71 14.59
C SER A 438 -10.49 -14.76 13.36
N VAL A 439 -10.98 -14.29 12.19
CA VAL A 439 -10.13 -13.95 11.03
C VAL A 439 -10.63 -12.71 10.25
N GLY A 440 -11.60 -11.95 10.78
CA GLY A 440 -12.14 -10.77 10.06
C GLY A 440 -11.13 -9.64 9.86
N TRP A 441 -9.97 -9.66 10.52
CA TRP A 441 -8.87 -8.72 10.28
C TRP A 441 -7.96 -9.12 9.12
N LEU A 442 -7.94 -10.39 8.70
CA LEU A 442 -6.91 -10.92 7.78
C LEU A 442 -6.94 -10.25 6.41
N LEU A 443 -8.14 -10.10 5.83
CA LEU A 443 -8.30 -9.53 4.51
C LEU A 443 -7.90 -8.03 4.48
N PRO A 444 -8.42 -7.16 5.39
CA PRO A 444 -7.94 -5.78 5.52
C PRO A 444 -6.44 -5.65 5.73
N VAL A 445 -5.86 -6.45 6.64
CA VAL A 445 -4.43 -6.42 6.97
C VAL A 445 -3.58 -6.85 5.77
N SER A 446 -4.03 -7.84 4.98
CA SER A 446 -3.31 -8.30 3.78
C SER A 446 -3.17 -7.24 2.69
N VAL A 447 -4.02 -6.21 2.72
CA VAL A 447 -4.00 -5.08 1.79
C VAL A 447 -3.33 -3.86 2.41
N PHE A 448 -3.66 -3.55 3.66
CA PHE A 448 -3.09 -2.41 4.38
C PHE A 448 -1.57 -2.49 4.50
N CYS A 449 -1.02 -3.64 4.95
CA CYS A 449 0.40 -3.71 5.27
C CYS A 449 1.31 -3.46 4.06
N PRO A 450 1.07 -4.07 2.88
CA PRO A 450 1.88 -3.81 1.69
C PRO A 450 1.81 -2.37 1.20
N ILE A 451 0.64 -1.72 1.25
CA ILE A 451 0.48 -0.31 0.83
C ILE A 451 1.26 0.60 1.78
N TYR A 452 1.08 0.42 3.08
CA TYR A 452 1.72 1.29 4.06
C TYR A 452 3.25 1.07 4.12
N LYS A 453 3.71 -0.17 3.99
CA LYS A 453 5.14 -0.51 3.81
C LYS A 453 5.74 0.24 2.62
N HIS A 454 5.01 0.33 1.51
CA HIS A 454 5.48 1.05 0.33
C HIS A 454 5.53 2.57 0.56
N MET A 455 4.55 3.14 1.26
CA MET A 455 4.59 4.54 1.69
C MET A 455 5.84 4.87 2.51
N LEU A 456 6.15 4.05 3.51
CA LEU A 456 7.30 4.26 4.42
C LEU A 456 8.67 4.24 3.73
N LYS A 457 8.78 3.73 2.50
CA LYS A 457 10.04 3.75 1.74
C LYS A 457 10.36 5.13 1.13
N ILE A 458 9.36 5.99 1.00
CA ILE A 458 9.42 7.23 0.23
C ILE A 458 9.15 8.45 1.12
N ILE A 459 8.37 8.27 2.20
CA ILE A 459 8.17 9.28 3.25
C ILE A 459 9.50 9.65 3.89
N ASP A 460 9.73 10.94 4.12
CA ASP A 460 10.90 11.43 4.84
C ASP A 460 10.65 11.63 6.35
N ASN A 461 11.72 11.93 7.09
CA ASN A 461 11.64 12.11 8.54
C ASN A 461 10.71 13.26 8.96
N GLY A 462 10.63 14.35 8.18
CA GLY A 462 9.77 15.48 8.51
C GLY A 462 8.29 15.13 8.35
N GLU A 463 7.94 14.47 7.26
CA GLU A 463 6.58 13.97 7.02
C GLU A 463 6.13 12.95 8.08
N PHE A 464 7.01 12.04 8.49
CA PHE A 464 6.69 10.98 9.46
C PHE A 464 6.62 11.49 10.90
N TYR A 465 7.62 12.24 11.37
CA TYR A 465 7.74 12.63 12.79
C TYR A 465 7.15 14.01 13.09
N GLU A 466 7.29 14.98 12.20
CA GLU A 466 6.86 16.36 12.46
C GLU A 466 5.44 16.61 11.95
N GLN A 467 5.14 16.17 10.73
CA GLN A 467 3.81 16.32 10.14
C GLN A 467 2.85 15.20 10.55
N GLU A 468 3.38 14.11 11.13
CA GLU A 468 2.62 12.94 11.57
C GLU A 468 1.72 12.35 10.47
N LYS A 469 2.26 12.23 9.24
CA LYS A 469 1.54 11.68 8.08
C LYS A 469 2.16 10.36 7.59
N PRO A 470 1.32 9.39 7.17
CA PRO A 470 -0.13 9.44 7.08
C PRO A 470 -0.88 9.15 8.39
N LEU A 471 -0.18 8.69 9.44
CA LEU A 471 -0.77 8.30 10.72
C LEU A 471 -0.09 9.05 11.88
N SER A 472 -0.87 9.40 12.90
CA SER A 472 -0.35 10.04 14.11
C SER A 472 0.61 9.14 14.89
N LEU A 473 1.55 9.72 15.66
CA LEU A 473 2.45 8.92 16.50
C LEU A 473 1.69 8.05 17.52
N LYS A 474 0.54 8.55 17.99
CA LYS A 474 -0.38 7.79 18.87
C LYS A 474 -0.99 6.59 18.14
N ASP A 475 -1.41 6.80 16.89
CA ASP A 475 -1.95 5.73 16.06
C ASP A 475 -0.90 4.70 15.68
N LEU A 476 0.35 5.11 15.44
CA LEU A 476 1.47 4.20 15.19
C LEU A 476 1.70 3.25 16.38
N LYS A 477 1.62 3.75 17.62
CA LYS A 477 1.70 2.91 18.82
C LYS A 477 0.58 1.87 18.87
N SER A 478 -0.65 2.29 18.59
CA SER A 478 -1.79 1.36 18.48
C SER A 478 -1.61 0.35 17.34
N LEU A 479 -1.05 0.78 16.21
CA LEU A 479 -0.79 -0.06 15.04
C LEU A 479 0.22 -1.15 15.39
N VAL A 480 1.36 -0.80 16.00
CA VAL A 480 2.36 -1.78 16.45
C VAL A 480 1.73 -2.84 17.35
N PHE A 481 0.88 -2.44 18.30
CA PHE A 481 0.18 -3.38 19.16
C PHE A 481 -0.75 -4.34 18.39
N ILE A 482 -1.56 -3.82 17.46
CA ILE A 482 -2.50 -4.61 16.65
C ILE A 482 -1.76 -5.58 15.73
N LEU A 483 -0.75 -5.10 14.99
CA LEU A 483 0.03 -5.92 14.08
C LEU A 483 0.78 -7.02 14.85
N LYS A 484 1.36 -6.70 16.01
CA LYS A 484 2.04 -7.67 16.88
C LYS A 484 1.10 -8.80 17.30
N LYS A 485 -0.09 -8.44 17.80
CA LYS A 485 -1.10 -9.42 18.22
C LYS A 485 -1.55 -10.30 17.05
N ALA A 486 -1.87 -9.70 15.90
CA ALA A 486 -2.28 -10.41 14.69
C ALA A 486 -1.19 -11.36 14.17
N LEU A 487 0.08 -10.92 14.17
CA LEU A 487 1.21 -11.74 13.75
C LEU A 487 1.45 -12.92 14.71
N TRP A 488 1.34 -12.69 16.02
CA TRP A 488 1.45 -13.75 17.02
C TRP A 488 0.33 -14.79 16.89
N GLU A 489 -0.92 -14.34 16.73
CA GLU A 489 -2.06 -15.23 16.48
C GLU A 489 -1.82 -16.09 15.23
N LEU A 490 -1.33 -15.49 14.14
CA LEU A 490 -1.10 -16.19 12.89
C LEU A 490 0.06 -17.19 12.92
N LEU A 491 1.15 -16.89 13.64
CA LEU A 491 2.34 -17.74 13.70
C LEU A 491 2.28 -18.81 14.80
N TRP A 492 1.63 -18.52 15.94
CA TRP A 492 1.68 -19.38 17.12
C TRP A 492 0.37 -20.10 17.40
N VAL A 493 -0.77 -19.42 17.23
CA VAL A 493 -2.10 -19.91 17.64
C VAL A 493 -2.80 -20.67 16.51
N ILE A 494 -2.78 -20.13 15.28
CA ILE A 494 -3.39 -20.77 14.12
C ILE A 494 -2.52 -21.97 13.67
N PRO A 495 -3.06 -23.20 13.54
CA PRO A 495 -2.28 -24.35 13.12
C PRO A 495 -1.72 -24.19 11.70
N ALA A 496 -0.42 -24.44 11.53
CA ALA A 496 0.26 -24.40 10.22
C ALA A 496 -0.17 -25.52 9.25
N HIS A 497 -0.78 -26.60 9.73
CA HIS A 497 -1.25 -27.71 8.90
C HIS A 497 -2.75 -27.63 8.65
N ALA A 498 -3.14 -27.18 7.46
CA ALA A 498 -4.42 -27.56 6.86
C ALA A 498 -4.22 -28.90 6.11
N PRO A 499 -5.17 -29.86 6.18
CA PRO A 499 -5.10 -31.08 5.38
C PRO A 499 -5.16 -30.73 3.88
N PRO A 500 -4.58 -31.57 3.00
CA PRO A 500 -4.52 -31.30 1.56
C PRO A 500 -5.92 -31.03 1.02
N ALA A 501 -6.09 -29.86 0.40
CA ALA A 501 -7.36 -29.44 -0.18
C ALA A 501 -7.84 -30.49 -1.20
N LYS A 502 -9.01 -31.09 -0.95
CA LYS A 502 -9.73 -31.84 -1.98
C LYS A 502 -9.93 -30.91 -3.18
N LYS A 503 -9.57 -31.38 -4.38
CA LYS A 503 -9.75 -30.67 -5.66
C LYS A 503 -11.16 -30.05 -5.71
N VAL A 504 -11.24 -28.73 -5.62
CA VAL A 504 -12.48 -27.99 -5.78
C VAL A 504 -12.85 -28.00 -7.26
N VAL A 505 -14.04 -28.52 -7.55
CA VAL A 505 -14.67 -28.52 -8.88
C VAL A 505 -14.82 -27.06 -9.37
N PRO A 506 -14.51 -26.73 -10.63
CA PRO A 506 -14.65 -25.39 -11.15
C PRO A 506 -16.12 -24.95 -11.12
N ASN A 507 -16.40 -23.84 -10.43
CA ASN A 507 -17.73 -23.24 -10.37
C ASN A 507 -17.91 -22.23 -11.52
N PRO A 508 -19.10 -22.07 -12.13
CA PRO A 508 -19.28 -21.32 -13.39
C PRO A 508 -19.35 -19.79 -13.24
N SER A 509 -19.10 -19.21 -12.05
CA SER A 509 -19.45 -17.82 -11.72
C SER A 509 -18.31 -16.78 -11.82
N GLY A 510 -17.19 -17.09 -12.49
CA GLY A 510 -16.21 -16.09 -12.96
C GLY A 510 -15.34 -15.36 -11.92
N LEU A 511 -15.71 -15.34 -10.63
CA LEU A 511 -14.82 -14.95 -9.53
C LEU A 511 -14.19 -16.22 -8.96
N LYS A 512 -12.89 -16.46 -9.21
CA LYS A 512 -12.13 -17.45 -8.44
C LYS A 512 -12.24 -17.03 -6.96
N LYS A 513 -12.98 -17.80 -6.15
CA LYS A 513 -13.01 -17.60 -4.68
C LYS A 513 -11.56 -17.52 -4.18
N LEU A 514 -11.24 -16.50 -3.37
CA LEU A 514 -9.88 -16.33 -2.86
C LEU A 514 -9.44 -17.60 -2.10
N SER A 515 -8.24 -18.09 -2.42
CA SER A 515 -7.60 -19.13 -1.63
C SER A 515 -7.25 -18.55 -0.26
N ILE A 516 -7.82 -19.10 0.81
CA ILE A 516 -7.56 -18.62 2.17
C ILE A 516 -6.08 -18.72 2.51
N GLU A 517 -5.41 -19.76 2.02
CA GLU A 517 -3.98 -19.96 2.23
C GLU A 517 -3.15 -18.83 1.59
N ASN A 518 -3.55 -18.32 0.43
CA ASN A 518 -2.87 -17.17 -0.18
C ASN A 518 -3.04 -15.91 0.66
N VAL A 519 -4.25 -15.68 1.19
CA VAL A 519 -4.52 -14.53 2.07
C VAL A 519 -3.70 -14.62 3.36
N LYS A 520 -3.61 -15.80 3.97
CA LYS A 520 -2.77 -16.04 5.16
C LYS A 520 -1.29 -15.79 4.87
N ILE A 521 -0.76 -16.35 3.79
CA ILE A 521 0.65 -16.17 3.41
C ILE A 521 0.97 -14.69 3.21
N ARG A 522 0.10 -13.96 2.50
CA ARG A 522 0.31 -12.53 2.25
C ARG A 522 0.18 -11.67 3.50
N ALA A 523 -0.82 -11.95 4.35
CA ALA A 523 -0.98 -11.27 5.62
C ALA A 523 0.25 -11.51 6.51
N ARG A 524 0.78 -12.75 6.55
CA ARG A 524 2.00 -13.10 7.29
C ARG A 524 3.21 -12.28 6.83
N ILE A 525 3.46 -12.24 5.52
CA ILE A 525 4.57 -11.49 4.93
C ILE A 525 4.38 -10.00 5.19
N GLY A 526 3.20 -9.45 4.87
CA GLY A 526 2.90 -8.03 5.06
C GLY A 526 3.03 -7.58 6.51
N LEU A 527 2.54 -8.37 7.47
CA LEU A 527 2.65 -8.10 8.90
C LEU A 527 4.11 -8.08 9.36
N SER A 528 4.88 -9.12 9.00
CA SER A 528 6.29 -9.23 9.36
C SER A 528 7.10 -8.06 8.81
N GLU A 529 6.95 -7.76 7.51
CA GLU A 529 7.73 -6.72 6.84
C GLU A 529 7.36 -5.31 7.30
N LEU A 530 6.07 -5.02 7.52
CA LEU A 530 5.64 -3.71 8.02
C LEU A 530 6.10 -3.49 9.46
N LEU A 531 5.99 -4.49 10.34
CA LEU A 531 6.48 -4.38 11.71
C LEU A 531 8.00 -4.20 11.76
N ALA A 532 8.75 -4.94 10.94
CA ALA A 532 10.20 -4.76 10.83
C ALA A 532 10.56 -3.34 10.38
N GLN A 533 9.86 -2.80 9.38
CA GLN A 533 10.08 -1.41 8.97
C GLN A 533 9.71 -0.40 10.06
N LEU A 534 8.58 -0.57 10.75
CA LEU A 534 8.19 0.31 11.85
C LEU A 534 9.21 0.27 13.00
N GLN A 535 9.84 -0.88 13.23
CA GLN A 535 10.94 -1.01 14.17
C GLN A 535 12.19 -0.26 13.68
N ASP A 536 12.54 -0.38 12.39
CA ASP A 536 13.65 0.38 11.80
C ASP A 536 13.42 1.89 11.94
N TRP A 537 12.19 2.37 11.77
CA TRP A 537 11.83 3.76 12.05
C TRP A 537 11.99 4.08 13.54
N ASN A 538 11.44 3.26 14.44
CA ASN A 538 11.57 3.47 15.89
C ASN A 538 13.03 3.48 16.39
N ASN A 539 13.93 2.72 15.75
CA ASN A 539 15.34 2.70 16.08
C ASN A 539 16.08 3.99 15.69
N ARG A 540 15.62 4.71 14.65
CA ARG A 540 16.20 6.00 14.22
C ARG A 540 15.84 7.11 15.20
N LEU A 541 14.54 7.25 15.43
CA LEU A 541 13.98 8.19 16.39
C LEU A 541 12.79 7.50 17.09
N PRO A 542 12.90 7.26 18.41
CA PRO A 542 11.93 6.44 19.12
C PRO A 542 10.60 7.19 19.29
N PHE A 543 9.51 6.56 18.82
CA PHE A 543 8.14 6.99 19.08
C PHE A 543 7.41 6.06 20.06
N THR A 544 7.95 4.87 20.33
CA THR A 544 7.44 3.92 21.32
C THR A 544 8.60 3.15 21.99
N SER A 545 8.32 2.49 23.12
CA SER A 545 9.35 1.69 23.82
C SER A 545 9.71 0.45 23.01
N SER A 546 10.98 0.06 22.97
CA SER A 546 11.42 -1.19 22.33
C SER A 546 10.69 -2.42 22.90
N ASN A 547 10.27 -2.37 24.18
CA ASN A 547 9.50 -3.42 24.82
C ASN A 547 8.10 -3.60 24.22
N ASP A 548 7.55 -2.58 23.56
CA ASP A 548 6.22 -2.65 22.94
C ASP A 548 6.23 -3.57 21.71
N PHE A 549 7.39 -3.80 21.08
CA PHE A 549 7.56 -4.74 19.97
C PHE A 549 7.70 -6.20 20.45
N TYR A 550 8.12 -6.42 21.69
CA TYR A 550 8.31 -7.77 22.24
C TYR A 550 7.00 -8.46 22.57
N SER A 551 6.99 -9.79 22.40
CA SER A 551 5.92 -10.66 22.88
C SER A 551 6.28 -11.21 24.27
N GLN A 552 5.34 -11.13 25.22
CA GLN A 552 5.56 -11.62 26.59
C GLN A 552 5.86 -13.12 26.66
N GLN A 553 5.40 -13.92 25.69
CA GLN A 553 5.70 -15.35 25.66
C GLN A 553 7.10 -15.67 25.08
N ALA A 554 7.64 -14.78 24.24
CA ALA A 554 8.95 -14.95 23.60
C ALA A 554 10.14 -14.64 24.52
N THR A 555 9.88 -14.15 25.73
CA THR A 555 10.90 -13.93 26.77
C THR A 555 11.16 -15.19 27.63
N SER A 556 10.31 -16.22 27.52
CA SER A 556 10.40 -17.42 28.36
C SER A 556 11.57 -18.34 27.99
N GLU A 557 12.19 -18.99 28.99
CA GLU A 557 13.26 -19.98 28.75
C GLU A 557 12.80 -21.17 27.91
N ASN A 558 11.51 -21.54 28.03
CA ASN A 558 10.88 -22.56 27.20
C ASN A 558 10.85 -22.19 25.71
N PHE A 559 10.65 -20.92 25.40
CA PHE A 559 10.70 -20.44 24.02
C PHE A 559 12.12 -20.51 23.47
N VAL A 560 13.12 -20.08 24.25
CA VAL A 560 14.54 -20.11 23.87
C VAL A 560 15.00 -21.55 23.62
N SER A 561 14.66 -22.50 24.49
CA SER A 561 15.02 -23.91 24.32
C SER A 561 14.36 -24.54 23.09
N GLN A 562 13.07 -24.23 22.83
CA GLN A 562 12.40 -24.67 21.60
C GLN A 562 13.00 -24.07 20.34
N ALA A 563 13.44 -22.80 20.36
CA ALA A 563 14.04 -22.14 19.21
C ALA A 563 15.40 -22.75 18.83
N ILE A 564 16.18 -23.22 19.83
CA ILE A 564 17.50 -23.86 19.62
C ILE A 564 17.37 -25.23 18.93
N LEU A 565 16.34 -26.02 19.26
CA LEU A 565 16.15 -27.38 18.75
C LEU A 565 15.91 -27.47 17.22
N GLY A 566 15.62 -26.34 16.56
CA GLY A 566 15.33 -26.28 15.12
C GLY A 566 13.98 -26.91 14.74
N ASN A 567 13.38 -26.48 13.62
CA ASN A 567 12.10 -26.99 13.10
C ASN A 567 10.90 -26.90 14.07
N THR A 568 10.96 -26.01 15.05
CA THR A 568 9.85 -25.68 15.94
C THR A 568 9.14 -24.41 15.51
N ARG A 569 7.92 -24.17 15.98
CA ARG A 569 7.22 -22.88 15.78
C ARG A 569 8.02 -21.70 16.31
N ALA A 570 8.79 -21.90 17.39
CA ALA A 570 9.65 -20.87 17.96
C ALA A 570 10.80 -20.51 17.01
N SER A 571 11.39 -21.51 16.36
CA SER A 571 12.40 -21.31 15.31
C SER A 571 11.83 -20.56 14.11
N GLU A 572 10.61 -20.89 13.66
CA GLU A 572 9.93 -20.16 12.58
C GLU A 572 9.64 -18.69 12.93
N ILE A 573 9.25 -18.41 14.19
CA ILE A 573 9.06 -17.03 14.67
C ILE A 573 10.37 -16.26 14.64
N ILE A 574 11.47 -16.85 15.10
CA ILE A 574 12.79 -16.18 15.06
C ILE A 574 13.24 -15.91 13.62
N LYS A 575 12.92 -16.80 12.67
CA LYS A 575 13.22 -16.58 11.25
C LYS A 575 12.36 -15.50 10.60
N LEU A 576 11.06 -15.47 10.91
CA LEU A 576 10.10 -14.59 10.22
C LEU A 576 9.84 -13.28 10.94
N ALA A 577 10.04 -13.22 12.26
CA ALA A 577 9.71 -12.08 13.11
C ALA A 577 10.63 -12.03 14.36
N PRO A 578 11.96 -11.92 14.18
CA PRO A 578 12.92 -11.97 15.29
C PRO A 578 12.71 -10.85 16.31
N PHE A 579 12.16 -9.72 15.88
CA PHE A 579 11.85 -8.56 16.70
C PHE A 579 10.78 -8.78 17.77
N LEU A 580 10.05 -9.91 17.71
CA LEU A 580 9.14 -10.32 18.78
C LEU A 580 9.90 -10.83 20.01
N ALA A 581 11.15 -11.25 19.84
CA ALA A 581 12.01 -11.72 20.91
C ALA A 581 13.04 -10.64 21.31
N PRO A 582 13.31 -10.47 22.62
CA PRO A 582 14.35 -9.57 23.09
C PRO A 582 15.73 -9.89 22.51
N PHE A 583 16.59 -8.87 22.42
CA PHE A 583 17.97 -9.01 21.99
C PHE A 583 18.73 -10.10 22.77
N THR A 584 18.64 -10.08 24.10
CA THR A 584 19.34 -11.04 24.98
C THR A 584 18.94 -12.50 24.70
N SER A 585 17.66 -12.78 24.45
CA SER A 585 17.18 -14.11 24.07
C SER A 585 17.73 -14.53 22.71
N ARG A 586 17.78 -13.63 21.73
CA ARG A 586 18.34 -13.90 20.40
C ARG A 586 19.85 -14.15 20.45
N VAL A 587 20.58 -13.42 21.29
CA VAL A 587 22.01 -13.66 21.54
C VAL A 587 22.23 -15.06 22.12
N LYS A 588 21.44 -15.48 23.13
CA LYS A 588 21.54 -16.84 23.68
C LYS A 588 21.28 -17.94 22.64
N ILE A 589 20.32 -17.73 21.75
CA ILE A 589 20.04 -18.66 20.64
C ILE A 589 21.23 -18.70 19.68
N PHE A 590 21.77 -17.53 19.30
CA PHE A 590 22.92 -17.39 18.42
C PHE A 590 24.18 -18.06 18.98
N THR A 591 24.53 -17.80 20.24
CA THR A 591 25.71 -18.39 20.90
C THR A 591 25.58 -19.91 21.03
N SER A 592 24.37 -20.42 21.28
CA SER A 592 24.11 -21.87 21.33
C SER A 592 24.27 -22.53 19.95
N GLN A 593 23.81 -21.87 18.89
CA GLN A 593 23.98 -22.34 17.50
C GLN A 593 25.46 -22.37 17.09
N LEU A 594 26.24 -21.35 17.48
CA LEU A 594 27.69 -21.32 17.30
C LEU A 594 28.37 -22.48 18.02
N ALA A 595 28.04 -22.71 19.30
CA ALA A 595 28.60 -23.80 20.09
C ALA A 595 28.32 -25.18 19.47
N ASN A 596 27.08 -25.42 19.02
CA ASN A 596 26.70 -26.66 18.33
C ASN A 596 27.48 -26.86 17.01
N SER A 597 27.67 -25.78 16.24
CA SER A 597 28.47 -25.83 15.00
C SER A 597 29.93 -26.17 15.29
N ARG A 598 30.54 -25.56 16.30
CA ARG A 598 31.93 -25.86 16.71
C ARG A 598 32.08 -27.32 17.14
N GLN A 599 31.14 -27.84 17.94
CA GLN A 599 31.16 -29.23 18.39
C GLN A 599 31.07 -30.23 17.23
N SER A 600 30.19 -29.99 16.25
CA SER A 600 30.07 -30.85 15.06
C SER A 600 31.35 -30.89 14.21
N THR A 601 32.09 -29.78 14.16
CA THR A 601 33.33 -29.66 13.37
C THR A 601 34.53 -30.28 14.09
N THR A 602 34.54 -30.24 15.42
CA THR A 602 35.61 -30.81 16.25
C THR A 602 35.73 -32.33 16.08
N SER A 603 34.64 -33.01 15.74
CA SER A 603 34.61 -34.46 15.47
C SER A 603 35.33 -34.86 14.17
N HIS A 604 35.44 -33.95 13.19
CA HIS A 604 36.08 -34.20 11.89
C HIS A 604 37.50 -33.56 11.79
N SER A 605 37.74 -32.44 12.49
CA SER A 605 38.98 -31.65 12.40
C SER A 605 40.13 -32.13 13.32
N ALA A 606 39.96 -33.21 14.08
CA ALA A 606 40.98 -33.70 15.02
C ALA A 606 42.35 -34.05 14.39
N LEU A 607 42.44 -34.17 13.05
CA LEU A 607 43.68 -34.48 12.33
C LEU A 607 44.44 -33.26 11.74
N THR A 608 43.81 -32.10 11.54
CA THR A 608 44.45 -30.95 10.87
C THR A 608 44.40 -29.70 11.75
N ARG A 609 45.51 -29.43 12.46
CA ARG A 609 45.72 -28.15 13.14
C ARG A 609 46.48 -27.21 12.21
N HIS A 610 45.82 -26.20 11.68
CA HIS A 610 46.46 -25.17 10.86
C HIS A 610 47.29 -24.25 11.75
N ARG A 611 48.62 -24.28 11.55
CA ARG A 611 49.57 -23.44 12.28
C ARG A 611 50.07 -22.33 11.35
N PHE A 612 49.68 -21.09 11.63
CA PHE A 612 50.06 -19.93 10.84
C PHE A 612 51.28 -19.24 11.42
N LYS A 613 52.23 -18.93 10.52
CA LYS A 613 53.44 -18.19 10.85
C LYS A 613 53.26 -16.75 10.40
N ILE A 614 53.20 -15.82 11.34
CA ILE A 614 52.85 -14.43 11.07
C ILE A 614 53.99 -13.50 11.52
N ARG A 615 54.44 -12.59 10.66
CA ARG A 615 55.41 -11.55 11.03
C ARG A 615 54.67 -10.30 11.49
N ARG A 616 55.06 -9.73 12.64
CA ARG A 616 54.43 -8.51 13.20
C ARG A 616 54.51 -7.30 12.25
N ASN A 617 55.56 -7.22 11.42
CA ASN A 617 55.74 -6.13 10.45
C ASN A 617 54.94 -6.31 9.15
N ARG A 618 54.34 -7.50 8.92
CA ARG A 618 53.59 -7.86 7.71
C ARG A 618 52.34 -8.68 8.05
N LEU A 619 51.61 -8.25 9.08
CA LEU A 619 50.43 -8.95 9.61
C LEU A 619 49.39 -9.24 8.54
N LEU A 620 49.03 -8.22 7.75
CA LEU A 620 47.94 -8.31 6.77
C LEU A 620 48.29 -9.24 5.60
N GLU A 621 49.48 -9.07 5.01
CA GLU A 621 49.95 -9.85 3.87
C GLU A 621 50.09 -11.34 4.23
N ASP A 622 50.81 -11.64 5.33
CA ASP A 622 51.05 -13.01 5.78
C ASP A 622 49.74 -13.73 6.14
N ALA A 623 48.80 -13.00 6.72
CA ALA A 623 47.49 -13.54 7.06
C ALA A 623 46.61 -13.73 5.82
N PHE A 624 46.64 -12.80 4.87
CA PHE A 624 45.90 -12.92 3.61
C PHE A 624 46.34 -14.16 2.84
N ASP A 625 47.65 -14.37 2.66
CA ASP A 625 48.20 -15.50 1.91
C ASP A 625 47.85 -16.86 2.53
N GLN A 626 47.79 -16.92 3.87
CA GLN A 626 47.56 -18.16 4.61
C GLN A 626 46.07 -18.47 4.86
N LEU A 627 45.25 -17.46 5.21
CA LEU A 627 43.83 -17.64 5.50
C LEU A 627 42.98 -17.73 4.24
N SER A 628 43.36 -17.06 3.15
CA SER A 628 42.61 -17.12 1.89
C SER A 628 42.65 -18.51 1.21
N MET A 629 43.64 -19.34 1.55
CA MET A 629 43.83 -20.69 1.01
C MET A 629 43.02 -21.76 1.77
N LEU A 630 42.41 -21.42 2.91
CA LEU A 630 41.65 -22.36 3.71
C LEU A 630 40.27 -22.64 3.10
N SER A 631 39.80 -23.89 3.27
CA SER A 631 38.42 -24.25 2.98
C SER A 631 37.45 -23.76 4.07
N GLU A 632 36.14 -23.77 3.79
CA GLU A 632 35.11 -23.39 4.77
C GLU A 632 35.11 -24.28 6.03
N GLU A 633 35.46 -25.56 5.88
CA GLU A 633 35.56 -26.50 7.00
C GLU A 633 36.80 -26.22 7.85
N ASP A 634 37.94 -25.92 7.20
CA ASP A 634 39.19 -25.58 7.88
C ASP A 634 39.10 -24.24 8.62
N LEU A 635 38.38 -23.26 8.05
CA LEU A 635 38.09 -21.97 8.70
C LEU A 635 37.26 -22.12 9.98
N LYS A 636 36.38 -23.12 10.06
CA LYS A 636 35.61 -23.44 11.28
C LYS A 636 36.46 -24.16 12.33
N GLY A 637 37.56 -24.79 11.91
CA GLY A 637 38.52 -25.42 12.80
C GLY A 637 39.31 -24.44 13.69
N PRO A 638 39.99 -24.95 14.73
CA PRO A 638 40.85 -24.13 15.58
C PRO A 638 42.11 -23.70 14.82
N ILE A 639 42.39 -22.40 14.83
CA ILE A 639 43.55 -21.80 14.18
C ILE A 639 44.62 -21.49 15.23
N ARG A 640 45.85 -21.97 15.00
CA ARG A 640 47.00 -21.67 15.88
C ARG A 640 47.91 -20.66 15.20
N VAL A 641 48.21 -19.56 15.88
CA VAL A 641 49.09 -18.51 15.37
C VAL A 641 50.41 -18.53 16.12
N VAL A 642 51.50 -18.38 15.37
CA VAL A 642 52.86 -18.28 15.89
C VAL A 642 53.49 -17.03 15.29
N PHE A 643 53.85 -16.08 16.15
CA PHE A 643 54.57 -14.89 15.72
C PHE A 643 56.03 -15.21 15.44
N VAL A 644 56.55 -14.61 14.37
CA VAL A 644 57.91 -14.83 13.89
C VAL A 644 58.60 -13.48 13.72
N ASN A 645 59.80 -13.36 14.28
CA ASN A 645 60.62 -12.14 14.15
C ASN A 645 61.23 -12.01 12.74
N GLU A 646 61.87 -10.87 12.45
CA GLU A 646 62.50 -10.59 11.14
C GLU A 646 63.53 -11.65 10.70
N HIS A 647 64.12 -12.36 11.66
CA HIS A 647 65.09 -13.45 11.43
C HIS A 647 64.46 -14.85 11.29
N GLY A 648 63.13 -14.97 11.25
CA GLY A 648 62.45 -16.26 11.07
C GLY A 648 62.33 -17.11 12.35
N VAL A 649 62.70 -16.55 13.51
CA VAL A 649 62.66 -17.24 14.81
C VAL A 649 61.27 -17.09 15.44
N GLU A 650 60.71 -18.20 15.92
CA GLU A 650 59.40 -18.25 16.58
C GLU A 650 59.47 -17.57 17.97
N GLU A 651 58.57 -16.61 18.22
CA GLU A 651 58.41 -16.00 19.54
C GLU A 651 57.90 -17.05 20.55
N ALA A 652 58.43 -17.03 21.77
CA ALA A 652 57.97 -17.93 22.83
C ALA A 652 56.57 -17.51 23.30
N GLY A 653 55.59 -18.40 23.15
CA GLY A 653 54.22 -18.16 23.60
C GLY A 653 53.46 -19.45 23.87
N ILE A 654 52.70 -19.48 24.97
CA ILE A 654 51.83 -20.61 25.33
C ILE A 654 50.46 -20.41 24.68
N ASP A 655 50.05 -21.37 23.85
CA ASP A 655 48.81 -21.38 23.07
C ASP A 655 47.58 -21.70 23.95
N GLY A 656 47.25 -20.78 24.86
CA GLY A 656 46.05 -20.80 25.69
C GLY A 656 44.90 -19.96 25.13
N GLY A 657 44.88 -19.66 23.82
CA GLY A 657 43.89 -18.80 23.16
C GLY A 657 44.23 -17.29 23.16
N GLY A 658 45.15 -16.85 24.02
CA GLY A 658 45.59 -15.45 24.10
C GLY A 658 46.29 -14.93 22.84
N ILE A 659 47.18 -15.75 22.25
CA ILE A 659 47.97 -15.38 21.07
C ILE A 659 47.05 -15.21 19.85
N PHE A 660 46.04 -16.06 19.69
CA PHE A 660 45.06 -15.92 18.62
C PHE A 660 44.21 -14.67 18.80
N LYS A 661 43.79 -14.34 20.04
CA LYS A 661 43.08 -13.10 20.33
C LYS A 661 43.92 -11.85 20.01
N ASP A 662 45.19 -11.84 20.41
CA ASP A 662 46.14 -10.76 20.10
C ASP A 662 46.36 -10.61 18.58
N PHE A 663 46.54 -11.73 17.88
CA PHE A 663 46.59 -11.73 16.42
C PHE A 663 45.33 -11.12 15.80
N MET A 664 44.13 -11.56 16.24
CA MET A 664 42.85 -11.06 15.72
C MET A 664 42.66 -9.57 15.99
N GLU A 665 43.08 -9.06 17.14
CA GLU A 665 42.99 -7.63 17.48
C GLU A 665 43.96 -6.78 16.64
N ASN A 666 45.20 -7.22 16.47
CA ASN A 666 46.19 -6.48 15.70
C ASN A 666 45.91 -6.51 14.20
N ILE A 667 45.50 -7.65 13.65
CA ILE A 667 45.18 -7.74 12.22
C ILE A 667 43.94 -6.93 11.89
N THR A 668 42.90 -6.95 12.72
CA THR A 668 41.69 -6.16 12.46
C THR A 668 41.99 -4.67 12.54
N ARG A 669 42.79 -4.22 13.52
CA ARG A 669 43.26 -2.82 13.57
C ARG A 669 44.03 -2.41 12.31
N ALA A 670 44.97 -3.24 11.86
CA ALA A 670 45.77 -2.97 10.66
C ALA A 670 44.95 -3.04 9.35
N ALA A 671 43.99 -3.95 9.28
CA ALA A 671 43.26 -4.26 8.05
C ALA A 671 42.13 -3.28 7.72
N PHE A 672 41.52 -2.69 8.75
CA PHE A 672 40.44 -1.73 8.63
C PHE A 672 40.92 -0.27 8.75
N ASP A 673 42.25 -0.06 8.80
CA ASP A 673 42.84 1.28 8.76
C ASP A 673 42.51 1.98 7.43
N VAL A 674 41.99 3.20 7.53
CA VAL A 674 41.67 4.06 6.39
C VAL A 674 42.90 4.35 5.53
N GLN A 675 44.10 4.39 6.13
CA GLN A 675 45.35 4.63 5.42
C GLN A 675 45.68 3.50 4.43
N TYR A 676 45.19 2.28 4.67
CA TYR A 676 45.37 1.18 3.74
C TYR A 676 44.50 1.33 2.48
N GLY A 677 43.50 2.23 2.48
CA GLY A 677 42.71 2.58 1.29
C GLY A 677 41.59 1.60 0.92
N LEU A 678 41.35 0.55 1.72
CA LEU A 678 40.20 -0.34 1.56
C LEU A 678 38.92 0.22 2.17
N PHE A 679 39.01 0.90 3.31
CA PHE A 679 37.86 1.52 3.99
C PHE A 679 37.97 3.05 4.00
N LYS A 680 36.83 3.71 4.16
CA LYS A 680 36.69 5.15 4.40
C LYS A 680 35.86 5.36 5.66
N GLU A 681 35.98 6.53 6.27
CA GLU A 681 35.20 6.94 7.42
C GLU A 681 34.16 8.00 7.06
N THR A 682 33.01 7.97 7.74
CA THR A 682 32.03 9.05 7.73
C THR A 682 32.46 10.20 8.65
N ALA A 683 31.69 11.28 8.71
CA ALA A 683 31.92 12.38 9.66
C ALA A 683 31.92 11.93 11.13
N ASP A 684 31.25 10.81 11.44
CA ASP A 684 31.16 10.23 12.79
C ASP A 684 32.22 9.13 13.02
N HIS A 685 33.26 9.05 12.20
CA HIS A 685 34.32 8.02 12.26
C HIS A 685 33.81 6.58 12.08
N LEU A 686 32.69 6.39 11.38
CA LEU A 686 32.16 5.07 11.07
C LEU A 686 32.72 4.55 9.74
N LEU A 687 33.19 3.30 9.75
CA LEU A 687 33.84 2.64 8.63
C LEU A 687 32.84 2.11 7.59
N TYR A 688 33.17 2.33 6.32
CA TYR A 688 32.48 1.72 5.17
C TYR A 688 33.46 1.43 4.01
N PRO A 689 33.13 0.50 3.09
CA PRO A 689 34.01 0.18 1.97
C PRO A 689 34.30 1.40 1.11
N ASN A 690 35.58 1.64 0.79
CA ASN A 690 35.99 2.70 -0.12
C ASN A 690 35.51 2.35 -1.56
N PRO A 691 34.64 3.16 -2.20
CA PRO A 691 34.21 2.91 -3.57
C PRO A 691 35.40 2.88 -4.55
N GLY A 692 36.36 3.79 -4.37
CA GLY A 692 37.59 3.88 -5.16
C GLY A 692 38.72 2.95 -4.72
N SER A 693 38.42 1.87 -3.98
CA SER A 693 39.44 0.90 -3.55
C SER A 693 40.17 0.23 -4.70
N GLY A 694 39.52 0.08 -5.86
CA GLY A 694 40.15 -0.47 -7.08
C GLY A 694 41.20 0.44 -7.73
N LEU A 695 41.20 1.75 -7.39
CA LEU A 695 42.25 2.68 -7.84
C LEU A 695 43.54 2.55 -7.01
N VAL A 696 43.42 2.04 -5.78
CA VAL A 696 44.55 1.86 -4.86
C VAL A 696 45.14 0.47 -4.96
N HIS A 697 44.29 -0.57 -5.02
CA HIS A 697 44.70 -1.97 -5.02
C HIS A 697 44.06 -2.74 -6.18
N GLU A 698 44.86 -3.40 -7.02
CA GLU A 698 44.34 -4.27 -8.09
C GLU A 698 43.54 -5.46 -7.54
N GLN A 699 43.95 -5.99 -6.39
CA GLN A 699 43.36 -7.16 -5.74
C GLN A 699 42.32 -6.81 -4.65
N HIS A 700 41.78 -5.58 -4.66
CA HIS A 700 40.91 -5.07 -3.59
C HIS A 700 39.71 -5.99 -3.28
N LEU A 701 39.10 -6.62 -4.29
CA LEU A 701 37.96 -7.52 -4.10
C LEU A 701 38.34 -8.80 -3.33
N GLN A 702 39.53 -9.36 -3.56
CA GLN A 702 40.00 -10.51 -2.79
C GLN A 702 40.28 -10.11 -1.34
N TYR A 703 40.85 -8.92 -1.11
CA TYR A 703 40.99 -8.38 0.24
C TYR A 703 39.64 -8.25 0.94
N PHE A 704 38.61 -7.68 0.30
CA PHE A 704 37.27 -7.62 0.92
C PHE A 704 36.73 -9.00 1.28
N HIS A 705 36.89 -10.00 0.42
CA HIS A 705 36.52 -11.37 0.74
C HIS A 705 37.23 -11.87 2.00
N PHE A 706 38.56 -11.71 2.05
CA PHE A 706 39.36 -12.07 3.22
C PHE A 706 38.92 -11.35 4.50
N LEU A 707 38.66 -10.04 4.45
CA LEU A 707 38.22 -9.26 5.60
C LEU A 707 36.83 -9.67 6.09
N GLY A 708 35.96 -10.07 5.16
CA GLY A 708 34.69 -10.70 5.48
C GLY A 708 34.87 -12.00 6.27
N SER A 709 35.75 -12.90 5.79
CA SER A 709 36.07 -14.15 6.47
C SER A 709 36.73 -13.92 7.83
N LEU A 710 37.59 -12.90 7.95
CA LEU A 710 38.25 -12.51 9.20
C LEU A 710 37.23 -12.02 10.24
N LEU A 711 36.31 -11.12 9.86
CA LEU A 711 35.25 -10.67 10.74
C LEU A 711 34.31 -11.83 11.11
N GLY A 712 33.95 -12.66 10.13
CA GLY A 712 33.17 -13.87 10.36
C GLY A 712 33.85 -14.81 11.37
N LYS A 713 35.18 -14.95 11.32
CA LYS A 713 35.97 -15.75 12.25
C LYS A 713 36.00 -15.16 13.65
N ALA A 714 36.13 -13.84 13.79
CA ALA A 714 36.05 -13.17 15.07
C ALA A 714 34.71 -13.46 15.77
N ILE A 715 33.59 -13.25 15.07
CA ILE A 715 32.25 -13.54 15.60
C ILE A 715 32.08 -15.05 15.84
N TYR A 716 32.57 -15.90 14.92
CA TYR A 716 32.46 -17.34 15.04
C TYR A 716 33.18 -17.88 16.26
N GLU A 717 34.29 -17.27 16.70
CA GLU A 717 35.05 -17.62 17.91
C GLU A 717 34.54 -16.91 19.18
N GLY A 718 33.74 -15.85 19.04
CA GLY A 718 33.25 -15.03 20.15
C GLY A 718 34.26 -13.99 20.62
N ILE A 719 35.12 -13.51 19.71
CA ILE A 719 36.11 -12.47 19.95
C ILE A 719 35.48 -11.13 19.53
N LEU A 720 35.38 -10.20 20.48
CA LEU A 720 34.93 -8.83 20.21
C LEU A 720 36.04 -8.02 19.54
N VAL A 721 35.68 -7.23 18.54
CA VAL A 721 36.60 -6.40 17.77
C VAL A 721 36.10 -4.96 17.74
N ASP A 722 36.98 -4.00 18.00
CA ASP A 722 36.68 -2.58 18.03
C ASP A 722 36.66 -1.99 16.60
N LEU A 723 35.58 -2.29 15.85
CA LEU A 723 35.37 -1.84 14.48
C LEU A 723 34.03 -1.11 14.36
N PRO A 724 34.01 0.23 14.37
CA PRO A 724 32.77 1.00 14.27
C PRO A 724 32.28 1.06 12.82
N PHE A 725 31.39 0.17 12.40
CA PHE A 725 30.87 0.19 11.03
C PHE A 725 29.70 1.15 10.86
N ALA A 726 29.60 1.75 9.68
CA ALA A 726 28.44 2.56 9.32
C ALA A 726 27.19 1.68 9.18
N THR A 727 26.05 2.16 9.69
CA THR A 727 24.79 1.39 9.72
C THR A 727 24.33 0.96 8.33
N PHE A 728 24.54 1.80 7.31
CA PHE A 728 24.19 1.46 5.93
C PHE A 728 25.06 0.36 5.32
N PHE A 729 26.25 0.13 5.86
CA PHE A 729 27.11 -0.98 5.48
C PHE A 729 26.70 -2.26 6.21
N LEU A 730 26.37 -2.17 7.51
CA LEU A 730 25.88 -3.31 8.28
C LEU A 730 24.59 -3.92 7.71
N SER A 731 23.70 -3.09 7.14
CA SER A 731 22.51 -3.60 6.44
C SER A 731 22.85 -4.49 5.22
N LYS A 732 24.04 -4.33 4.61
CA LYS A 732 24.51 -5.19 3.52
C LYS A 732 24.77 -6.61 3.99
N LEU A 733 25.18 -6.79 5.25
CA LEU A 733 25.39 -8.12 5.83
C LEU A 733 24.11 -8.95 5.90
N LYS A 734 22.96 -8.27 5.90
CA LYS A 734 21.61 -8.87 5.92
C LYS A 734 20.96 -8.96 4.53
N HIS A 735 21.68 -8.67 3.45
CA HIS A 735 21.13 -8.52 2.09
C HIS A 735 20.00 -7.47 2.00
N LYS A 736 20.01 -6.44 2.86
CA LYS A 736 19.01 -5.38 2.87
C LYS A 736 19.44 -4.22 1.98
N TYR A 737 18.48 -3.69 1.21
CA TYR A 737 18.68 -2.48 0.41
C TYR A 737 18.45 -1.23 1.26
N ASN A 738 19.23 -0.21 0.98
CA ASN A 738 19.16 1.07 1.66
C ASN A 738 18.44 2.09 0.79
N PHE A 739 17.67 2.94 1.44
CA PHE A 739 16.83 3.95 0.80
C PHE A 739 17.25 5.36 1.23
N LEU A 740 16.50 6.36 0.77
CA LEU A 740 16.79 7.79 1.03
C LEU A 740 17.02 8.09 2.52
N ASN A 741 16.21 7.51 3.40
CA ASN A 741 16.29 7.78 4.83
C ASN A 741 17.55 7.19 5.50
N ASP A 742 18.26 6.29 4.83
CA ASP A 742 19.54 5.75 5.30
C ASP A 742 20.72 6.63 4.89
N LEU A 743 20.52 7.55 3.95
CA LEU A 743 21.56 8.45 3.44
C LEU A 743 22.23 9.31 4.52
N PRO A 744 21.53 9.80 5.57
CA PRO A 744 22.18 10.52 6.67
C PRO A 744 23.30 9.74 7.35
N SER A 745 23.27 8.40 7.35
CA SER A 745 24.34 7.60 7.94
C SER A 745 25.63 7.56 7.10
N LEU A 746 25.56 8.01 5.84
CA LEU A 746 26.71 8.17 4.95
C LEU A 746 27.07 9.66 4.80
N ASP A 747 26.09 10.47 4.41
CA ASP A 747 26.24 11.89 4.09
C ASP A 747 24.97 12.68 4.48
N PRO A 748 24.96 13.28 5.69
CA PRO A 748 23.87 14.13 6.16
C PRO A 748 23.61 15.36 5.28
N GLU A 749 24.66 15.91 4.67
CA GLU A 749 24.58 17.14 3.89
C GLU A 749 23.89 16.87 2.55
N LEU A 750 24.28 15.80 1.85
CA LEU A 750 23.61 15.36 0.63
C LEU A 750 22.14 15.05 0.88
N TYR A 751 21.80 14.39 2.00
CA TYR A 751 20.41 14.14 2.37
C TYR A 751 19.61 15.44 2.49
N ARG A 752 20.16 16.46 3.15
CA ARG A 752 19.52 17.78 3.27
C ARG A 752 19.28 18.43 1.90
N HIS A 753 20.24 18.32 0.99
CA HIS A 753 20.11 18.85 -0.38
C HIS A 753 19.04 18.11 -1.20
N LEU A 754 18.96 16.79 -1.10
CA LEU A 754 17.91 16.01 -1.78
C LEU A 754 16.51 16.30 -1.21
N LEU A 755 16.38 16.47 0.11
CA LEU A 755 15.12 16.89 0.72
C LEU A 755 14.71 18.31 0.32
N PHE A 756 15.66 19.21 0.13
CA PHE A 756 15.38 20.54 -0.40
C PHE A 756 14.76 20.45 -1.80
N LEU A 757 15.28 19.58 -2.67
CA LEU A 757 14.69 19.33 -4.00
C LEU A 757 13.27 18.77 -3.91
N LYS A 758 13.00 17.87 -2.95
CA LYS A 758 11.66 17.29 -2.74
C LYS A 758 10.62 18.35 -2.37
N HIS A 759 11.00 19.33 -1.54
CA HIS A 759 10.10 20.39 -1.05
C HIS A 759 10.21 21.71 -1.81
N TYR A 760 10.89 21.71 -2.96
CA TYR A 760 11.10 22.92 -3.73
C TYR A 760 9.80 23.36 -4.42
N ASN A 761 9.33 24.56 -4.10
CA ASN A 761 8.06 25.09 -4.62
C ASN A 761 8.19 25.77 -6.01
N GLY A 762 9.40 25.89 -6.56
CA GLY A 762 9.66 26.49 -7.88
C GLY A 762 9.72 25.46 -9.02
N ASP A 763 10.17 25.90 -10.19
CA ASP A 763 10.43 25.00 -11.32
C ASP A 763 11.86 24.41 -11.22
N ILE A 764 11.95 23.12 -10.89
CA ILE A 764 13.23 22.40 -10.74
C ILE A 764 14.03 22.39 -12.04
N SER A 765 13.36 22.52 -13.19
CA SER A 765 14.02 22.54 -14.51
C SER A 765 15.03 23.70 -14.66
N GLN A 766 14.90 24.74 -13.84
CA GLN A 766 15.82 25.89 -13.80
C GLN A 766 17.15 25.60 -13.07
N LEU A 767 17.21 24.53 -12.29
CA LEU A 767 18.43 24.13 -11.57
C LEU A 767 19.44 23.40 -12.47
N GLU A 768 19.09 23.17 -13.75
CA GLU A 768 19.93 22.52 -14.77
C GLU A 768 20.52 21.17 -14.30
N LEU A 769 19.75 20.44 -13.51
CA LEU A 769 20.09 19.08 -13.07
C LEU A 769 19.76 18.06 -14.17
N TYR A 770 20.63 17.06 -14.30
CA TYR A 770 20.50 15.94 -15.23
C TYR A 770 20.64 14.62 -14.48
N PHE A 771 20.27 13.49 -15.08
CA PHE A 771 20.40 12.17 -14.43
C PHE A 771 21.83 11.63 -14.48
N VAL A 772 22.77 12.43 -13.97
CA VAL A 772 24.21 12.17 -13.91
C VAL A 772 24.69 12.43 -12.50
N ILE A 773 25.65 11.63 -12.04
CA ILE A 773 26.33 11.85 -10.76
C ILE A 773 27.84 12.01 -10.98
N VAL A 774 28.42 13.00 -10.30
CA VAL A 774 29.86 13.25 -10.32
C VAL A 774 30.48 12.54 -9.12
N ASN A 775 31.45 11.66 -9.39
CA ASN A 775 32.30 11.04 -8.39
C ASN A 775 33.66 11.73 -8.44
N ASN A 776 34.20 12.08 -7.28
CA ASN A 776 35.53 12.65 -7.15
C ASN A 776 36.32 11.77 -6.18
N GLU A 777 37.03 10.79 -6.73
CA GLU A 777 37.82 9.84 -5.94
C GLU A 777 39.29 10.04 -6.26
N TYR A 778 40.08 10.34 -5.22
CA TYR A 778 41.54 10.56 -5.34
C TYR A 778 41.94 11.63 -6.37
N GLY A 779 41.05 12.60 -6.62
CA GLY A 779 41.28 13.71 -7.57
C GLY A 779 40.87 13.41 -9.01
N GLU A 780 40.42 12.19 -9.31
CA GLU A 780 39.82 11.84 -10.59
C GLU A 780 38.31 12.14 -10.55
N GLN A 781 37.85 13.03 -11.43
CA GLN A 781 36.44 13.32 -11.60
C GLN A 781 35.86 12.44 -12.70
N SER A 782 34.94 11.55 -12.32
CA SER A 782 34.21 10.71 -13.26
C SER A 782 32.71 11.03 -13.21
N GLU A 783 32.12 11.20 -14.39
CA GLU A 783 30.67 11.40 -14.54
C GLU A 783 29.98 10.11 -14.96
N GLU A 784 29.08 9.62 -14.11
CA GLU A 784 28.32 8.40 -14.33
C GLU A 784 26.84 8.72 -14.59
N GLU A 785 26.24 8.05 -15.57
CA GLU A 785 24.81 8.17 -15.83
C GLU A 785 24.01 7.31 -14.85
N LEU A 786 23.02 7.91 -14.19
CA LEU A 786 22.13 7.20 -13.26
C LEU A 786 21.12 6.29 -13.98
N LEU A 787 20.86 6.58 -15.25
CA LEU A 787 20.01 5.83 -16.16
C LEU A 787 20.52 5.96 -17.60
N PRO A 788 20.23 5.00 -18.49
CA PRO A 788 20.74 5.05 -19.86
C PRO A 788 20.29 6.32 -20.60
N GLY A 789 21.24 7.12 -21.10
CA GLY A 789 20.96 8.42 -21.73
C GLY A 789 20.67 9.53 -20.73
N GLY A 790 21.04 9.35 -19.47
CA GLY A 790 20.74 10.29 -18.38
C GLY A 790 21.34 11.68 -18.56
N ARG A 791 22.41 11.80 -19.35
CA ARG A 791 23.04 13.09 -19.73
C ARG A 791 22.10 14.01 -20.51
N ASP A 792 21.17 13.45 -21.28
CA ASP A 792 20.23 14.22 -22.11
C ASP A 792 18.89 14.47 -21.40
N ILE A 793 18.66 13.84 -20.24
CA ILE A 793 17.39 13.90 -19.52
C ILE A 793 17.51 14.92 -18.40
N ARG A 794 16.78 16.04 -18.54
CA ARG A 794 16.66 17.07 -17.52
C ARG A 794 15.77 16.62 -16.36
N VAL A 795 16.15 17.04 -15.16
CA VAL A 795 15.32 16.86 -13.96
C VAL A 795 14.24 17.95 -13.94
N THR A 796 12.99 17.53 -13.84
CA THR A 796 11.77 18.35 -13.82
C THR A 796 10.94 17.99 -12.58
N ASN A 797 9.90 18.79 -12.30
CA ASN A 797 8.97 18.52 -11.19
C ASN A 797 8.28 17.13 -11.28
N GLU A 798 8.14 16.58 -12.48
CA GLU A 798 7.53 15.26 -12.70
C GLU A 798 8.47 14.10 -12.39
N ASN A 799 9.78 14.29 -12.55
CA ASN A 799 10.77 13.22 -12.44
C ASN A 799 11.77 13.39 -11.26
N VAL A 800 11.70 14.50 -10.51
CA VAL A 800 12.60 14.80 -9.38
C VAL A 800 12.65 13.68 -8.33
N ILE A 801 11.50 13.06 -8.01
CA ILE A 801 11.44 11.98 -7.03
C ILE A 801 12.28 10.78 -7.51
N THR A 802 12.22 10.48 -8.81
CA THR A 802 13.02 9.41 -9.42
C THR A 802 14.50 9.75 -9.36
N TYR A 803 14.87 11.00 -9.65
CA TYR A 803 16.25 11.48 -9.53
C TYR A 803 16.79 11.31 -8.11
N ILE A 804 16.04 11.76 -7.10
CA ILE A 804 16.41 11.63 -5.68
C ILE A 804 16.66 10.16 -5.30
N HIS A 805 15.76 9.26 -5.69
CA HIS A 805 15.92 7.83 -5.40
C HIS A 805 17.12 7.21 -6.10
N LEU A 806 17.40 7.59 -7.35
CA LEU A 806 18.54 7.06 -8.09
C LEU A 806 19.87 7.55 -7.50
N VAL A 807 19.98 8.82 -7.11
CA VAL A 807 21.16 9.36 -6.42
C VAL A 807 21.39 8.64 -5.10
N ALA A 808 20.36 8.49 -4.27
CA ALA A 808 20.47 7.77 -2.99
C ALA A 808 20.86 6.30 -3.19
N ASN A 809 20.25 5.62 -4.17
CA ASN A 809 20.57 4.24 -4.50
C ASN A 809 22.00 4.09 -5.02
N HIS A 810 22.48 5.03 -5.84
CA HIS A 810 23.83 5.01 -6.35
C HIS A 810 24.85 5.09 -5.20
N ARG A 811 24.71 6.08 -4.32
CA ARG A 811 25.60 6.33 -3.18
C ARG A 811 25.57 5.21 -2.13
N LEU A 812 24.39 4.67 -1.78
CA LEU A 812 24.26 3.70 -0.69
C LEU A 812 24.38 2.24 -1.13
N ASN A 813 24.08 1.94 -2.39
CA ASN A 813 24.00 0.56 -2.88
C ASN A 813 24.98 0.31 -4.04
N TYR A 814 24.95 1.12 -5.09
CA TYR A 814 25.66 0.81 -6.34
C TYR A 814 27.18 0.91 -6.22
N GLN A 815 27.71 2.05 -5.75
CA GLN A 815 29.15 2.35 -5.79
C GLN A 815 30.00 1.39 -4.94
N ILE A 816 29.44 0.84 -3.85
CA ILE A 816 30.11 -0.13 -2.96
C ILE A 816 29.70 -1.58 -3.21
N ARG A 817 28.87 -1.85 -4.24
CA ARG A 817 28.27 -3.18 -4.46
C ARG A 817 29.33 -4.28 -4.66
N PRO A 818 30.37 -4.10 -5.50
CA PRO A 818 31.39 -5.13 -5.70
C PRO A 818 32.11 -5.50 -4.39
N GLN A 819 32.57 -4.50 -3.64
CA GLN A 819 33.28 -4.63 -2.38
C GLN A 819 32.40 -5.31 -1.32
N SER A 820 31.18 -4.78 -1.12
CA SER A 820 30.22 -5.31 -0.14
C SER A 820 29.82 -6.75 -0.45
N THR A 821 29.68 -7.12 -1.73
CA THR A 821 29.32 -8.49 -2.12
C THR A 821 30.45 -9.47 -1.80
N HIS A 822 31.72 -9.09 -2.05
CA HIS A 822 32.87 -9.95 -1.73
C HIS A 822 33.06 -10.08 -0.22
N PHE A 823 32.94 -8.97 0.52
CA PHE A 823 32.96 -8.98 1.98
C PHE A 823 31.87 -9.91 2.55
N LEU A 824 30.65 -9.79 2.04
CA LEU A 824 29.54 -10.62 2.48
C LEU A 824 29.75 -12.11 2.20
N ARG A 825 30.34 -12.46 1.04
CA ARG A 825 30.68 -13.85 0.71
C ARG A 825 31.64 -14.45 1.72
N GLY A 826 32.72 -13.74 2.05
CA GLY A 826 33.68 -14.20 3.05
C GLY A 826 33.04 -14.35 4.43
N PHE A 827 32.23 -13.37 4.84
CA PHE A 827 31.50 -13.41 6.12
C PHE A 827 30.55 -14.62 6.22
N GLN A 828 29.85 -14.94 5.14
CA GLN A 828 28.85 -16.02 5.09
C GLN A 828 29.44 -17.44 5.08
N GLN A 829 30.76 -17.60 4.89
CA GLN A 829 31.43 -18.89 5.02
C GLN A 829 31.31 -19.44 6.45
N LEU A 830 31.33 -18.55 7.45
CA LEU A 830 31.30 -18.91 8.87
C LEU A 830 29.97 -18.59 9.53
N ILE A 831 29.32 -17.48 9.15
CA ILE A 831 28.08 -17.01 9.75
C ILE A 831 26.94 -17.09 8.71
N PRO A 832 26.06 -18.10 8.80
CA PRO A 832 24.88 -18.21 7.95
C PRO A 832 23.98 -16.97 8.01
N ASN A 833 23.40 -16.62 6.86
CA ASN A 833 22.49 -15.47 6.75
C ASN A 833 21.27 -15.58 7.69
N GLU A 834 20.77 -16.79 7.95
CA GLU A 834 19.65 -16.99 8.89
C GLU A 834 19.99 -16.52 10.31
N TRP A 835 21.25 -16.63 10.71
CA TRP A 835 21.68 -16.27 12.06
C TRP A 835 21.81 -14.75 12.22
N ILE A 836 22.38 -14.08 11.22
CA ILE A 836 22.55 -12.62 11.26
C ILE A 836 21.21 -11.87 11.08
N ASN A 837 20.27 -12.45 10.34
CA ASN A 837 18.93 -11.86 10.13
C ASN A 837 18.09 -11.79 11.41
N MET A 838 18.51 -12.47 12.48
CA MET A 838 17.90 -12.30 13.79
C MET A 838 18.08 -10.87 14.33
N PHE A 839 19.12 -10.15 13.91
CA PHE A 839 19.56 -8.88 14.52
C PHE A 839 19.32 -7.68 13.61
N ASN A 840 19.05 -6.51 14.20
CA ASN A 840 19.07 -5.23 13.47
C ASN A 840 20.52 -4.70 13.30
N GLU A 841 20.71 -3.66 12.52
CA GLU A 841 22.03 -3.12 12.17
C GLU A 841 22.81 -2.65 13.42
N HIS A 842 22.16 -1.99 14.37
CA HIS A 842 22.79 -1.58 15.63
C HIS A 842 23.14 -2.78 16.54
N GLU A 843 22.27 -3.79 16.59
CA GLU A 843 22.51 -5.02 17.34
C GLU A 843 23.68 -5.82 16.75
N ILE A 844 23.86 -5.82 15.42
CA ILE A 844 25.04 -6.41 14.77
C ILE A 844 26.30 -5.67 15.21
N GLN A 845 26.27 -4.33 15.28
CA GLN A 845 27.40 -3.56 15.80
C GLN A 845 27.74 -3.96 17.24
N VAL A 846 26.73 -4.17 18.10
CA VAL A 846 26.93 -4.65 19.48
C VAL A 846 27.47 -6.08 19.52
N LEU A 847 27.09 -6.95 18.57
CA LEU A 847 27.67 -8.30 18.46
C LEU A 847 29.15 -8.28 18.03
N ILE A 848 29.55 -7.31 17.21
CA ILE A 848 30.93 -7.16 16.74
C ILE A 848 31.82 -6.54 17.83
N SER A 849 31.39 -5.40 18.39
CA SER A 849 32.24 -4.57 19.26
C SER A 849 31.89 -4.62 20.74
N GLY A 850 30.78 -5.27 21.10
CA GLY A 850 30.23 -5.24 22.45
C GLY A 850 29.38 -3.99 22.71
N SER A 851 28.75 -3.96 23.89
CA SER A 851 27.93 -2.80 24.30
C SER A 851 28.81 -1.66 24.80
N LEU A 852 28.43 -0.42 24.46
CA LEU A 852 29.03 0.81 25.01
C LEU A 852 28.41 1.25 26.34
N GLU A 853 27.33 0.58 26.78
CA GLU A 853 26.62 0.86 28.03
C GLU A 853 27.51 0.62 29.26
N SER A 854 27.12 1.20 30.39
CA SER A 854 27.82 1.02 31.67
C SER A 854 27.90 -0.47 32.03
N LEU A 855 29.09 -0.92 32.43
CA LEU A 855 29.33 -2.28 32.91
C LEU A 855 28.34 -2.61 34.04
N ASP A 856 27.57 -3.69 33.87
CA ASP A 856 26.77 -4.25 34.96
C ASP A 856 27.71 -5.05 35.87
N ILE A 857 28.09 -4.42 36.98
CA ILE A 857 29.02 -5.00 37.95
C ILE A 857 28.36 -6.14 38.73
N ASP A 858 27.03 -6.11 38.89
CA ASP A 858 26.31 -7.19 39.57
C ASP A 858 26.26 -8.44 38.71
N ASP A 859 26.05 -8.30 37.39
CA ASP A 859 26.17 -9.40 36.44
C ASP A 859 27.61 -9.94 36.35
N LEU A 860 28.62 -9.06 36.30
CA LEU A 860 30.02 -9.47 36.30
C LEU A 860 30.37 -10.25 37.58
N ARG A 861 29.89 -9.80 38.74
CA ARG A 861 30.07 -10.49 40.03
C ARG A 861 29.43 -11.87 40.04
N ALA A 862 28.21 -12.01 39.50
CA ALA A 862 27.48 -13.27 39.44
C ALA A 862 28.18 -14.32 38.55
N ASN A 863 28.93 -13.88 37.54
CA ASN A 863 29.64 -14.76 36.58
C ASN A 863 31.15 -14.88 36.86
N THR A 864 31.65 -14.36 37.99
CA THR A 864 33.08 -14.43 38.34
C THR A 864 33.39 -15.70 39.15
N ASN A 865 34.37 -16.47 38.69
CA ASN A 865 34.89 -17.63 39.43
C ASN A 865 36.07 -17.23 40.32
N TYR A 866 36.04 -17.64 41.58
CA TYR A 866 37.12 -17.37 42.54
C TYR A 866 38.02 -18.61 42.70
N SER A 867 39.33 -18.37 42.80
CA SER A 867 40.33 -19.42 42.99
C SER A 867 41.50 -18.90 43.81
N GLY A 868 42.45 -19.77 44.21
CA GLY A 868 43.64 -19.36 44.96
C GLY A 868 43.37 -18.92 46.40
N GLY A 869 42.31 -19.44 47.03
CA GLY A 869 41.93 -19.12 48.41
C GLY A 869 40.85 -18.05 48.54
N TYR A 870 40.48 -17.37 47.45
CA TYR A 870 39.34 -16.47 47.42
C TYR A 870 38.01 -17.21 47.22
N HIS A 871 36.95 -16.70 47.84
CA HIS A 871 35.57 -17.18 47.72
C HIS A 871 34.59 -16.00 47.78
N PRO A 872 33.32 -16.15 47.35
CA PRO A 872 32.35 -15.05 47.28
C PRO A 872 32.15 -14.27 48.59
N ASP A 873 32.30 -14.95 49.74
CA ASP A 873 32.12 -14.38 51.09
C ASP A 873 33.41 -13.77 51.67
N HIS A 874 34.47 -13.62 50.87
CA HIS A 874 35.76 -13.12 51.35
C HIS A 874 35.70 -11.59 51.48
N GLU A 875 36.06 -11.04 52.64
CA GLU A 875 35.99 -9.59 52.91
C GLU A 875 36.70 -8.73 51.84
N LEU A 876 37.90 -9.14 51.41
CA LEU A 876 38.61 -8.49 50.30
C LEU A 876 37.83 -8.48 48.97
N ILE A 877 37.07 -9.53 48.68
CA ILE A 877 36.27 -9.63 47.45
C ILE A 877 35.07 -8.70 47.52
N ASP A 878 34.43 -8.56 48.68
CA ASP A 878 33.38 -7.56 48.89
C ASP A 878 33.91 -6.13 48.71
N ILE A 879 35.06 -5.84 49.31
CA ILE A 879 35.75 -4.55 49.16
C ILE A 879 36.13 -4.31 47.70
N PHE A 880 36.60 -5.33 46.99
CA PHE A 880 36.94 -5.25 45.57
C PHE A 880 35.73 -4.83 44.72
N TRP A 881 34.58 -5.47 44.90
CA TRP A 881 33.35 -5.12 44.17
C TRP A 881 32.82 -3.75 44.55
N GLU A 882 32.92 -3.36 45.81
CA GLU A 882 32.56 -2.01 46.27
C GLU A 882 33.43 -0.94 45.60
N VAL A 883 34.75 -1.17 45.53
CA VAL A 883 35.70 -0.28 44.83
C VAL A 883 35.39 -0.22 43.34
N LEU A 884 35.15 -1.35 42.68
CA LEU A 884 34.83 -1.35 41.25
C LEU A 884 33.51 -0.61 40.95
N LYS A 885 32.49 -0.73 41.83
CA LYS A 885 31.24 0.05 41.75
C LYS A 885 31.44 1.55 41.94
N SER A 886 32.44 1.94 42.73
CA SER A 886 32.77 3.35 42.96
C SER A 886 33.50 4.03 41.78
N PHE A 887 34.03 3.25 40.83
CA PHE A 887 34.71 3.79 39.65
C PHE A 887 33.72 4.47 38.69
N ASN A 888 34.21 5.49 37.98
CA ASN A 888 33.47 6.07 36.86
C ASN A 888 33.43 5.10 35.66
N SER A 889 32.53 5.34 34.70
CA SER A 889 32.35 4.46 33.54
C SER A 889 33.63 4.27 32.72
N GLU A 890 34.50 5.28 32.65
CA GLU A 890 35.77 5.21 31.93
C GLU A 890 36.75 4.24 32.62
N ASN A 891 36.92 4.34 33.93
CA ASN A 891 37.79 3.45 34.70
C ASN A 891 37.24 2.01 34.76
N GLN A 892 35.91 1.83 34.81
CA GLN A 892 35.29 0.51 34.68
C GLN A 892 35.61 -0.14 33.31
N LYS A 893 35.57 0.65 32.23
CA LYS A 893 35.96 0.20 30.89
C LYS A 893 37.46 -0.12 30.82
N LYS A 894 38.32 0.72 31.41
CA LYS A 894 39.76 0.46 31.50
C LYS A 894 40.06 -0.81 32.29
N PHE A 895 39.34 -1.07 33.39
CA PHE A 895 39.47 -2.30 34.16
C PHE A 895 39.18 -3.56 33.30
N LEU A 896 38.14 -3.53 32.48
CA LEU A 896 37.84 -4.63 31.54
C LEU A 896 38.91 -4.79 30.45
N LYS A 897 39.52 -3.69 30.00
CA LYS A 897 40.53 -3.69 28.93
C LYS A 897 41.96 -3.96 29.42
N ALA A 898 42.29 -3.68 30.69
CA ALA A 898 43.67 -3.61 31.16
C ALA A 898 44.35 -4.98 31.31
N GLY A 899 45.44 -5.16 30.56
CA GLY A 899 46.56 -6.01 30.95
C GLY A 899 47.32 -5.33 32.08
N VAL A 900 47.52 -5.97 33.23
CA VAL A 900 48.26 -5.36 34.34
C VAL A 900 49.67 -5.95 34.40
N PRO A 901 50.73 -5.14 34.25
CA PRO A 901 52.10 -5.62 34.17
C PRO A 901 52.55 -6.23 35.50
N GLY A 902 53.28 -7.35 35.42
CA GLY A 902 53.93 -7.95 36.57
C GLY A 902 55.30 -7.30 36.81
N MET A 903 55.46 -6.62 37.94
CA MET A 903 56.77 -6.45 38.57
C MET A 903 56.88 -7.41 39.75
N GLU A 904 58.01 -8.13 39.83
CA GLU A 904 58.35 -9.01 40.93
C GLU A 904 58.84 -8.19 42.13
N GLU A 905 57.94 -7.88 43.07
CA GLU A 905 58.28 -7.41 44.41
C GLU A 905 57.42 -8.15 45.46
N GLU A 906 57.92 -8.20 46.71
CA GLU A 906 57.38 -9.00 47.83
C GLU A 906 55.93 -8.67 48.25
N ASP A 907 55.28 -9.67 48.87
CA ASP A 907 53.84 -10.02 48.83
C ASP A 907 52.75 -8.96 49.08
N GLU A 908 53.04 -7.78 49.66
CA GLU A 908 52.01 -6.77 50.00
C GLU A 908 52.06 -5.49 49.15
N GLU A 909 53.17 -5.17 48.47
CA GLU A 909 53.30 -3.97 47.64
C GLU A 909 53.00 -4.20 46.15
N ARG A 910 52.89 -5.46 45.76
CA ARG A 910 52.61 -5.90 44.40
C ARG A 910 51.33 -5.26 43.84
N LEU A 911 51.39 -4.87 42.57
CA LEU A 911 50.20 -4.47 41.81
C LEU A 911 49.33 -5.69 41.51
N PRO A 912 48.00 -5.53 41.33
CA PRO A 912 47.22 -6.60 40.75
C PRO A 912 47.84 -6.99 39.40
N THR A 913 47.77 -8.25 38.99
CA THR A 913 48.28 -8.68 37.69
C THR A 913 47.16 -9.35 36.93
N SER A 914 47.09 -9.18 35.60
CA SER A 914 46.05 -9.83 34.81
C SER A 914 46.64 -10.72 33.71
N ALA A 915 46.04 -11.89 33.54
CA ALA A 915 46.22 -12.72 32.36
C ALA A 915 44.92 -12.64 31.56
N THR A 916 44.81 -11.58 30.75
CA THR A 916 43.64 -11.27 29.91
C THR A 916 43.33 -12.37 28.89
N CYS A 917 44.30 -13.25 28.57
CA CYS A 917 44.08 -14.45 27.76
C CYS A 917 43.19 -15.50 28.45
N MET A 918 43.13 -15.50 29.79
CA MET A 918 42.29 -16.38 30.59
C MET A 918 41.20 -15.62 31.36
N ASN A 919 41.01 -14.32 31.09
CA ASN A 919 40.17 -13.42 31.88
C ASN A 919 40.44 -13.55 33.40
N LEU A 920 41.72 -13.69 33.76
CA LEU A 920 42.15 -13.94 35.14
C LEU A 920 42.77 -12.68 35.74
N LEU A 921 42.25 -12.24 36.89
CA LEU A 921 42.86 -11.21 37.73
C LEU A 921 43.50 -11.88 38.94
N LYS A 922 44.81 -11.69 39.11
CA LYS A 922 45.54 -12.06 40.32
C LYS A 922 45.55 -10.85 41.25
N LEU A 923 44.74 -10.92 42.29
CA LEU A 923 44.60 -9.87 43.30
C LEU A 923 45.49 -10.20 44.51
N PRO A 924 46.43 -9.33 44.90
CA PRO A 924 47.17 -9.47 46.15
C PRO A 924 46.25 -9.27 47.38
N PRO A 925 46.58 -9.85 48.55
CA PRO A 925 45.78 -9.72 49.76
C PRO A 925 45.92 -8.35 50.42
N TYR A 926 45.32 -7.31 49.84
CA TYR A 926 45.36 -5.95 50.40
C TYR A 926 44.61 -5.86 51.74
N ARG A 927 45.17 -5.12 52.71
CA ARG A 927 44.59 -4.99 54.06
C ARG A 927 43.55 -3.87 54.21
N THR A 928 43.47 -2.94 53.26
CA THR A 928 42.53 -1.80 53.32
C THR A 928 41.92 -1.47 51.96
N LYS A 929 40.69 -0.95 51.98
CA LYS A 929 39.94 -0.49 50.80
C LYS A 929 40.70 0.57 50.00
N GLU A 930 41.24 1.59 50.67
CA GLU A 930 41.95 2.70 50.02
C GLU A 930 43.21 2.22 49.27
N ARG A 931 43.89 1.19 49.80
CA ARG A 931 45.07 0.61 49.17
C ARG A 931 44.70 -0.20 47.94
N LEU A 932 43.64 -1.02 48.02
CA LEU A 932 43.09 -1.74 46.87
C LEU A 932 42.69 -0.75 45.77
N GLU A 933 41.92 0.27 46.11
CA GLU A 933 41.46 1.31 45.18
C GLU A 933 42.62 2.00 44.48
N ARG A 934 43.62 2.49 45.23
CA ARG A 934 44.78 3.19 44.67
C ARG A 934 45.61 2.30 43.75
N LYS A 935 45.89 1.05 44.17
CA LYS A 935 46.71 0.11 43.40
C LYS A 935 45.96 -0.39 42.16
N LEU A 936 44.64 -0.59 42.24
CA LEU A 936 43.81 -0.98 41.12
C LEU A 936 43.66 0.16 40.10
N LEU A 937 43.42 1.41 40.56
CA LEU A 937 43.38 2.58 39.68
C LEU A 937 44.71 2.84 38.98
N TYR A 938 45.82 2.67 39.70
CA TYR A 938 47.15 2.76 39.10
C TYR A 938 47.34 1.70 38.01
N ALA A 939 47.05 0.44 38.33
CA ALA A 939 47.16 -0.69 37.42
C ALA A 939 46.39 -0.49 36.10
N ILE A 940 45.12 -0.08 36.16
CA ILE A 940 44.28 0.06 34.97
C ILE A 940 44.61 1.29 34.11
N ASN A 941 45.28 2.30 34.67
CA ASN A 941 45.68 3.52 33.96
C ASN A 941 47.14 3.50 33.50
N SER A 942 47.89 2.43 33.80
CA SER A 942 49.32 2.36 33.47
C SER A 942 49.59 2.09 31.98
N GLU A 943 48.57 1.80 31.15
CA GLU A 943 48.65 1.54 29.69
C GLU A 943 49.78 0.58 29.23
N ALA A 944 50.36 -0.19 30.14
CA ALA A 944 51.36 -1.17 29.81
C ALA A 944 50.67 -2.29 29.02
N GLY A 945 50.98 -2.37 27.73
CA GLY A 945 50.59 -3.50 26.90
C GLY A 945 51.14 -4.81 27.44
N PHE A 946 50.81 -5.91 26.77
CA PHE A 946 51.29 -7.25 27.09
C PHE A 946 52.81 -7.38 26.90
N ASP A 947 53.61 -6.87 27.83
CA ASP A 947 54.99 -7.32 27.96
C ASP A 947 54.96 -8.68 28.64
N LEU A 948 55.33 -9.69 27.85
CA LEU A 948 55.51 -11.07 28.26
C LEU A 948 56.38 -11.12 29.53
N SER A 949 55.78 -11.52 30.65
CA SER A 949 56.51 -12.12 31.77
C SER A 949 56.96 -13.52 31.42
#